data_AF-A0A151E5Y3-F1
#
_entry.id   AF-A0A151E5Y3-F1
#
_cell.length_a   1.000
_cell.length_b   1.000
_cell.length_c   1.000
_cell.angle_alpha   90.00
_cell.angle_beta   90.00
_cell.angle_gamma   90.00
#
_symmetry.space_group_name_H-M   'P 1'
#
loop_
_entity.id
_entity.type
_entity.pdbx_description
1 polymer ?
#
loop_
_entity_poly.entity_id
_entity_poly.type
_entity_poly.pdbx_seq_one_letter_code
_entity_poly.pdbx_strand_id
1 'polypeptide(L)'
;MKAKICIFFIVTLLIGTLIPLNVIGDYNQKNIELIIENDDETKPQIEIDRSEVPDLGVEWVRDYIGTVNDLIWADDNGREVYNFLTKSKYGYTGRFKNKNGNADQCHWGEGSSDLYVDDVDLAFFCGHTDTTYWNDPQWSMGFRALLFREESTNNDYYTLTPGEAYQKWGDKDCEWVSMLSCQALHEDWRGYWAAAMNGLHLICGFSTNAKDCLYSYYWVRQMTDSGTAGDYAKEVYWSWLKALDYSCNPEGREAVVIAEDERFYNDYLHGQETGPESDPTEKEINTHYNFVTHEKGPILVHYDFPIRPLPDTMNIYKFKPKLINESYVTELGLKFGISGPVGHEEESYFASNGSKYIEISEIEGLDYADTDKLWKYHDEAPNLPTFEDAKTIAVDFINSLGLYPSDAASYVDVFYCDYMGIGEKASDTIIEKFPITISYCLNREIDTYKVIGPGSTFYVYIGENSEVQGLTKIWRDYEYYETIDIISYSEIQDLLDTYGSKVVIGGLPYYDNMEIGEVTVGYFEDGFGKHQEFLIPVYILFADFYSDGELDSSEAIFIPASLMFLSPIVDIKNPDDEYICPDGTNIEFKAGAIYGSPPYTFEWISDIDGFLGFGSELNISTLTPCIKDGKTISHAITCQVTDNKGNIGKDIVTVKITTDNNPPTNPDITGPVKGTTEELITFTIVSSDPDGDDISYYVNIIEDEDQGIQEMFGPFKSGKSMEIKYSWVNHGKQFIMVKAIDSNKAESNWGTHMITIPRFKTTLSSQFYWLLDLFPIFQRFFGIFI
;
A
#
# COMPACT_ATOMS: atom_id res chain seq x y z
N MET A 1 -21.40 49.76 49.71
CA MET A 1 -21.40 49.65 51.19
C MET A 1 -20.19 48.78 51.55
N LYS A 2 -19.36 49.04 52.58
CA LYS A 2 -19.59 48.80 54.03
C LYS A 2 -20.23 47.41 54.31
N ALA A 3 -19.65 46.49 55.11
CA ALA A 3 -18.33 46.51 55.75
C ALA A 3 -17.86 45.13 56.29
N LYS A 4 -16.53 44.91 56.31
CA LYS A 4 -15.68 44.43 57.44
C LYS A 4 -15.88 43.06 58.15
N ILE A 5 -14.77 42.29 58.18
CA ILE A 5 -14.03 41.74 59.37
C ILE A 5 -14.64 40.52 60.13
N CYS A 6 -13.90 39.53 60.68
CA CYS A 6 -12.55 38.89 60.58
C CYS A 6 -12.50 37.70 61.61
N ILE A 7 -11.29 37.20 61.97
CA ILE A 7 -10.93 36.48 63.24
C ILE A 7 -11.20 34.95 63.19
N PHE A 8 -10.19 34.11 62.86
CA PHE A 8 -9.19 33.43 63.74
C PHE A 8 -9.73 32.12 64.38
N PHE A 9 -8.93 31.09 64.78
CA PHE A 9 -7.47 30.91 64.86
C PHE A 9 -7.04 29.46 64.43
N ILE A 10 -5.73 29.26 64.26
CA ILE A 10 -5.01 28.12 63.65
C ILE A 10 -4.46 27.12 64.73
N VAL A 11 -3.78 26.04 64.29
CA VAL A 11 -2.85 25.11 65.02
C VAL A 11 -3.56 23.93 65.74
N THR A 12 -3.22 22.64 65.60
CA THR A 12 -1.90 21.92 65.48
C THR A 12 -2.07 20.67 64.56
N LEU A 13 -1.28 20.47 63.48
CA LEU A 13 -0.09 19.57 63.36
C LEU A 13 -0.20 18.18 64.05
N LEU A 14 0.31 17.04 63.55
CA LEU A 14 0.82 16.53 62.23
C LEU A 14 1.08 14.99 62.47
N ILE A 15 1.30 14.02 61.55
CA ILE A 15 1.63 13.88 60.11
C ILE A 15 0.90 12.60 59.59
N GLY A 16 0.64 12.44 58.29
CA GLY A 16 0.22 11.15 57.69
C GLY A 16 -0.23 11.22 56.22
N THR A 17 0.68 10.97 55.28
CA THR A 17 0.49 10.97 53.80
C THR A 17 -0.04 9.61 53.27
N LEU A 18 -0.74 9.47 52.12
CA LEU A 18 -1.28 10.41 51.11
C LEU A 18 -2.34 9.68 50.22
N ILE A 19 -3.22 10.46 49.57
CA ILE A 19 -3.95 10.19 48.29
C ILE A 19 -5.11 9.14 48.26
N PRO A 20 -6.16 9.31 47.40
CA PRO A 20 -7.50 8.75 47.65
C PRO A 20 -8.13 7.89 46.51
N LEU A 21 -9.30 7.31 46.79
CA LEU A 21 -10.29 6.87 45.78
C LEU A 21 -11.63 7.60 46.01
N ASN A 22 -12.25 8.09 44.94
CA ASN A 22 -13.70 8.33 44.82
C ASN A 22 -14.19 7.38 43.71
N VAL A 23 -15.08 6.40 43.95
CA VAL A 23 -16.51 6.47 44.35
C VAL A 23 -17.42 6.63 43.13
N ILE A 24 -18.34 5.66 43.01
CA ILE A 24 -19.20 5.33 41.86
C ILE A 24 -20.51 6.14 41.89
N GLY A 25 -21.13 6.35 40.73
CA GLY A 25 -22.54 6.75 40.60
C GLY A 25 -23.18 6.23 39.30
N ASP A 26 -24.32 5.56 39.40
CA ASP A 26 -25.08 5.00 38.26
C ASP A 26 -25.65 6.06 37.31
N TYR A 27 -25.80 5.71 36.03
CA TYR A 27 -26.86 6.25 35.17
C TYR A 27 -27.51 5.16 34.31
N ASN A 28 -28.78 5.38 33.93
CA ASN A 28 -29.70 4.32 33.55
C ASN A 28 -29.68 3.95 32.06
N GLN A 29 -29.78 2.66 31.78
CA GLN A 29 -30.15 2.11 30.47
C GLN A 29 -31.67 2.26 30.25
N LYS A 30 -32.10 2.72 29.07
CA LYS A 30 -33.50 2.69 28.62
C LYS A 30 -33.62 2.56 27.11
N ASN A 31 -34.22 1.46 26.66
CA ASN A 31 -34.68 1.31 25.28
C ASN A 31 -35.95 2.14 25.08
N ILE A 32 -36.13 2.72 23.88
CA ILE A 32 -37.42 3.12 23.34
C ILE A 32 -37.47 2.60 21.91
N GLU A 33 -38.53 1.86 21.57
CA GLU A 33 -38.80 1.34 20.24
C GLU A 33 -39.34 2.47 19.35
N LEU A 34 -38.88 2.57 18.10
CA LEU A 34 -39.50 3.41 17.09
C LEU A 34 -40.50 2.58 16.26
N ILE A 35 -41.67 3.15 16.03
CA ILE A 35 -42.81 2.49 15.39
C ILE A 35 -42.77 2.80 13.88
N ILE A 36 -42.98 1.78 13.06
CA ILE A 36 -43.19 1.92 11.61
C ILE A 36 -44.69 2.13 11.36
N GLU A 37 -45.05 3.25 10.73
CA GLU A 37 -46.33 3.45 10.03
C GLU A 37 -46.02 3.94 8.60
N ASN A 38 -46.83 3.54 7.63
CA ASN A 38 -46.56 3.70 6.19
C ASN A 38 -47.33 4.88 5.54
N ASP A 39 -46.81 5.30 4.39
CA ASP A 39 -47.45 6.01 3.27
C ASP A 39 -48.10 7.38 3.53
N ASP A 40 -47.56 8.40 2.86
CA ASP A 40 -48.34 9.17 1.87
C ASP A 40 -47.42 9.65 0.73
N GLU A 41 -47.90 9.66 -0.51
CA GLU A 41 -47.10 10.06 -1.68
C GLU A 41 -47.19 11.59 -1.92
N THR A 42 -46.04 12.25 -2.11
CA THR A 42 -45.72 13.24 -3.18
C THR A 42 -44.81 14.41 -2.74
N LYS A 43 -43.93 14.80 -3.67
CA LYS A 43 -43.02 15.97 -3.69
C LYS A 43 -41.69 15.83 -2.94
N PRO A 44 -40.71 16.63 -3.40
CA PRO A 44 -39.63 16.16 -4.25
C PRO A 44 -38.61 15.34 -3.46
N GLN A 45 -37.84 14.50 -4.16
CA GLN A 45 -36.56 14.06 -3.63
C GLN A 45 -35.66 15.31 -3.57
N ILE A 46 -35.40 15.78 -2.35
CA ILE A 46 -34.13 16.46 -2.07
C ILE A 46 -33.17 15.32 -1.83
N GLU A 47 -32.11 15.21 -2.62
CA GLU A 47 -31.00 14.31 -2.33
C GLU A 47 -30.45 14.71 -0.96
N ILE A 48 -30.33 13.75 -0.04
CA ILE A 48 -29.82 14.02 1.31
C ILE A 48 -28.41 13.44 1.33
N ASP A 49 -27.43 14.33 1.48
CA ASP A 49 -26.03 13.98 1.79
C ASP A 49 -26.02 12.91 2.89
N ARG A 50 -25.22 11.85 2.69
CA ARG A 50 -25.37 10.65 3.52
C ARG A 50 -24.51 10.62 4.77
N SER A 51 -23.72 11.66 5.03
CA SER A 51 -23.20 11.94 6.36
C SER A 51 -22.69 13.38 6.54
N GLU A 52 -23.08 14.02 7.66
CA GLU A 52 -22.46 15.24 8.22
C GLU A 52 -20.95 15.06 8.58
N VAL A 53 -20.30 14.01 8.09
CA VAL A 53 -18.95 13.52 8.34
C VAL A 53 -18.45 12.94 7.01
N PRO A 54 -17.33 13.43 6.45
CA PRO A 54 -16.90 13.03 5.11
C PRO A 54 -16.24 11.65 5.10
N ASP A 55 -16.53 10.86 4.07
CA ASP A 55 -16.08 9.47 3.89
C ASP A 55 -14.81 9.39 3.00
N LEU A 56 -14.01 8.34 3.20
CA LEU A 56 -12.72 8.15 2.53
C LEU A 56 -12.53 6.71 2.04
N GLY A 57 -12.28 6.57 0.74
CA GLY A 57 -11.89 5.32 0.09
C GLY A 57 -10.42 5.33 -0.33
N VAL A 58 -9.66 4.32 0.09
CA VAL A 58 -8.25 4.20 -0.28
C VAL A 58 -7.92 2.79 -0.75
N GLU A 59 -7.38 2.69 -1.97
CA GLU A 59 -6.80 1.44 -2.51
C GLU A 59 -5.37 1.65 -2.97
N TRP A 60 -4.56 0.59 -2.87
CA TRP A 60 -3.24 0.58 -3.51
C TRP A 60 -2.80 -0.83 -3.90
N VAL A 61 -1.89 -0.93 -4.84
CA VAL A 61 -1.18 -2.18 -5.13
C VAL A 61 0.31 -1.93 -5.01
N ARG A 62 0.89 -2.58 -4.02
CA ARG A 62 2.33 -2.59 -3.74
C ARG A 62 2.97 -3.78 -4.42
N ASP A 63 2.46 -4.96 -4.10
CA ASP A 63 3.03 -6.25 -4.49
C ASP A 63 2.24 -6.78 -5.69
N TYR A 64 2.89 -6.85 -6.85
CA TYR A 64 2.30 -7.34 -8.09
C TYR A 64 2.69 -8.79 -8.34
N ILE A 65 1.73 -9.61 -8.78
CA ILE A 65 2.01 -11.00 -9.16
C ILE A 65 2.59 -10.98 -10.59
N GLY A 66 3.56 -11.85 -10.87
CA GLY A 66 4.07 -12.08 -12.23
C GLY A 66 5.15 -11.12 -12.68
N THR A 67 4.97 -10.46 -13.84
CA THR A 67 6.06 -9.74 -14.54
C THR A 67 6.15 -8.24 -14.27
N VAL A 68 5.29 -7.67 -13.42
CA VAL A 68 5.28 -6.23 -13.11
C VAL A 68 6.04 -5.98 -11.80
N ASN A 69 6.93 -4.99 -11.77
CA ASN A 69 7.73 -4.67 -10.57
C ASN A 69 6.86 -4.15 -9.41
N ASP A 70 7.18 -4.59 -8.19
CA ASP A 70 6.61 -4.06 -6.95
C ASP A 70 6.93 -2.56 -6.74
N LEU A 71 6.00 -1.84 -6.11
CA LEU A 71 6.13 -0.43 -5.75
C LEU A 71 6.50 -0.29 -4.26
N ILE A 72 7.74 0.11 -3.97
CA ILE A 72 8.33 0.16 -2.63
C ILE A 72 7.59 1.15 -1.69
N TRP A 73 6.97 2.19 -2.25
CA TRP A 73 6.27 3.25 -1.51
C TRP A 73 4.75 3.26 -1.67
N ALA A 74 4.14 2.51 -2.60
CA ALA A 74 2.67 2.49 -2.74
C ALA A 74 1.96 2.15 -1.41
N ASP A 75 2.54 1.20 -0.67
CA ASP A 75 2.07 0.74 0.64
C ASP A 75 2.19 1.79 1.75
N ASP A 76 3.18 2.69 1.63
CA ASP A 76 3.36 3.82 2.54
C ASP A 76 2.48 5.01 2.12
N ASN A 77 2.21 5.22 0.81
CA ASN A 77 1.31 6.27 0.33
C ASN A 77 -0.15 6.00 0.72
N GLY A 78 -0.69 4.81 0.44
CA GLY A 78 -2.05 4.42 0.79
C GLY A 78 -2.27 4.32 2.31
N ARG A 79 -1.23 3.96 3.07
CA ARG A 79 -1.22 4.11 4.52
C ARG A 79 -1.33 5.57 4.95
N GLU A 80 -0.51 6.47 4.39
CA GLU A 80 -0.45 7.86 4.83
C GLU A 80 -1.75 8.61 4.56
N VAL A 81 -2.35 8.51 3.35
CA VAL A 81 -3.63 9.17 3.05
C VAL A 81 -4.70 8.80 4.08
N TYR A 82 -4.91 7.50 4.27
CA TYR A 82 -5.91 7.00 5.21
C TYR A 82 -5.57 7.37 6.66
N ASN A 83 -4.35 7.07 7.12
CA ASN A 83 -3.96 7.28 8.53
C ASN A 83 -3.85 8.78 8.89
N PHE A 84 -3.64 9.65 7.90
CA PHE A 84 -3.59 11.08 8.09
C PHE A 84 -4.99 11.67 8.18
N LEU A 85 -5.85 11.43 7.18
CA LEU A 85 -7.18 12.05 7.12
C LEU A 85 -8.15 11.49 8.17
N THR A 86 -8.11 10.19 8.49
CA THR A 86 -8.94 9.63 9.59
C THR A 86 -8.44 9.98 11.00
N LYS A 87 -7.52 10.96 11.15
CA LYS A 87 -7.21 11.56 12.46
C LYS A 87 -8.42 12.36 12.93
N SER A 88 -8.74 12.28 14.22
CA SER A 88 -9.85 13.01 14.84
C SER A 88 -9.74 14.55 14.84
N LYS A 89 -8.66 15.14 14.31
CA LYS A 89 -8.61 16.59 14.02
C LYS A 89 -9.14 16.97 12.63
N TYR A 90 -9.19 16.04 11.68
CA TYR A 90 -9.68 16.27 10.31
C TYR A 90 -11.06 15.62 10.06
N GLY A 91 -11.40 14.57 10.81
CA GLY A 91 -12.79 14.11 10.95
C GLY A 91 -13.27 13.05 9.97
N TYR A 92 -12.50 12.74 8.91
CA TYR A 92 -12.89 11.75 7.89
C TYR A 92 -13.17 10.34 8.46
N THR A 93 -14.23 9.70 7.98
CA THR A 93 -14.51 8.28 8.19
C THR A 93 -13.90 7.44 7.07
N GLY A 94 -13.02 6.50 7.42
CA GLY A 94 -12.47 5.57 6.43
C GLY A 94 -13.48 4.46 6.10
N ARG A 95 -14.10 4.54 4.92
CA ARG A 95 -15.10 3.58 4.44
C ARG A 95 -14.44 2.28 3.96
N PHE A 96 -13.36 2.39 3.19
CA PHE A 96 -12.59 1.23 2.73
C PHE A 96 -11.08 1.50 2.65
N LYS A 97 -10.30 0.42 2.83
CA LYS A 97 -8.83 0.44 2.86
C LYS A 97 -8.26 -0.88 2.34
N ASN A 98 -8.17 -1.01 1.03
CA ASN A 98 -7.84 -2.27 0.36
C ASN A 98 -6.43 -2.25 -0.23
N LYS A 99 -5.72 -3.40 -0.27
CA LYS A 99 -4.33 -3.43 -0.72
C LYS A 99 -3.85 -4.75 -1.32
N ASN A 100 -3.16 -4.69 -2.46
CA ASN A 100 -2.70 -5.86 -3.23
C ASN A 100 -3.92 -6.74 -3.63
N GLY A 101 -4.18 -7.81 -2.87
CA GLY A 101 -5.46 -8.51 -2.90
C GLY A 101 -6.59 -7.70 -2.25
N ASN A 102 -7.85 -8.01 -2.56
CA ASN A 102 -9.02 -7.25 -2.10
C ASN A 102 -9.12 -5.78 -2.61
N ALA A 103 -8.02 -5.14 -3.05
CA ALA A 103 -8.10 -4.05 -4.02
C ALA A 103 -8.70 -4.62 -5.32
N ASP A 104 -9.60 -3.86 -5.96
CA ASP A 104 -10.41 -4.43 -7.04
C ASP A 104 -11.00 -3.35 -7.95
N GLN A 105 -10.81 -3.50 -9.27
CA GLN A 105 -11.31 -2.55 -10.25
C GLN A 105 -12.84 -2.37 -10.16
N CYS A 106 -13.58 -3.38 -9.68
CA CYS A 106 -15.03 -3.30 -9.48
C CYS A 106 -15.43 -2.18 -8.51
N HIS A 107 -14.58 -1.79 -7.56
CA HIS A 107 -14.82 -0.64 -6.67
C HIS A 107 -14.75 0.71 -7.41
N TRP A 108 -14.14 0.74 -8.59
CA TRP A 108 -13.92 1.94 -9.41
C TRP A 108 -14.79 1.95 -10.68
N GLY A 109 -15.05 0.78 -11.27
CA GLY A 109 -15.78 0.59 -12.52
C GLY A 109 -17.17 -0.07 -12.41
N GLU A 110 -17.57 -0.64 -11.26
CA GLU A 110 -18.87 -1.33 -11.12
C GLU A 110 -19.66 -0.87 -9.88
N GLY A 111 -20.46 0.19 -10.07
CA GLY A 111 -21.28 0.90 -9.06
C GLY A 111 -22.43 0.12 -8.40
N SER A 112 -22.12 -1.06 -7.86
CA SER A 112 -23.03 -1.98 -7.18
C SER A 112 -22.43 -2.66 -5.95
N SER A 113 -21.24 -2.24 -5.51
CA SER A 113 -20.57 -2.70 -4.30
C SER A 113 -20.73 -1.69 -3.15
N ASP A 114 -20.68 -2.14 -1.89
CA ASP A 114 -20.74 -1.27 -0.71
C ASP A 114 -19.45 -0.42 -0.52
N LEU A 115 -18.39 -0.72 -1.30
CA LEU A 115 -17.06 -0.13 -1.25
C LEU A 115 -16.75 0.68 -2.52
N TYR A 116 -17.78 1.22 -3.17
CA TYR A 116 -17.66 1.92 -4.45
C TYR A 116 -17.13 3.35 -4.29
N VAL A 117 -16.31 3.83 -5.22
CA VAL A 117 -15.66 5.15 -5.14
C VAL A 117 -16.62 6.33 -5.22
N ASP A 118 -17.77 6.20 -5.89
CA ASP A 118 -18.80 7.26 -5.94
C ASP A 118 -19.61 7.36 -4.63
N ASP A 119 -19.37 6.44 -3.67
CA ASP A 119 -19.98 6.49 -2.34
C ASP A 119 -19.00 7.03 -1.27
N VAL A 120 -17.94 7.77 -1.66
CA VAL A 120 -16.96 8.42 -0.75
C VAL A 120 -16.52 9.77 -1.29
N ASP A 121 -16.41 10.80 -0.42
CA ASP A 121 -16.05 12.16 -0.81
C ASP A 121 -14.68 12.22 -1.53
N LEU A 122 -13.72 11.44 -1.01
CA LEU A 122 -12.38 11.30 -1.56
C LEU A 122 -12.03 9.83 -1.84
N ALA A 123 -11.66 9.53 -3.09
CA ALA A 123 -11.11 8.26 -3.52
C ALA A 123 -9.64 8.39 -3.94
N PHE A 124 -8.75 7.59 -3.33
CA PHE A 124 -7.31 7.56 -3.68
C PHE A 124 -6.85 6.17 -4.12
N PHE A 125 -6.22 6.11 -5.30
CA PHE A 125 -5.52 4.94 -5.83
C PHE A 125 -4.00 5.20 -5.88
N CYS A 126 -3.19 4.20 -5.54
CA CYS A 126 -1.76 4.19 -5.85
C CYS A 126 -1.31 2.83 -6.40
N GLY A 127 -0.67 2.83 -7.56
CA GLY A 127 -0.28 1.61 -8.26
C GLY A 127 0.37 1.91 -9.61
N HIS A 128 0.55 0.89 -10.43
CA HIS A 128 0.92 1.06 -11.83
C HIS A 128 -0.30 1.39 -12.70
N THR A 129 -0.02 2.04 -13.82
CA THR A 129 -0.84 1.94 -15.03
C THR A 129 -0.10 0.99 -15.96
N ASP A 130 -0.82 0.05 -16.56
CA ASP A 130 -0.27 -0.98 -17.45
C ASP A 130 0.46 -0.35 -18.66
N THR A 131 1.60 -0.91 -19.04
CA THR A 131 2.39 -0.46 -20.21
C THR A 131 1.73 -0.87 -21.53
N THR A 132 0.90 -1.93 -21.50
CA THR A 132 0.15 -2.49 -22.62
C THR A 132 -1.16 -1.73 -22.88
N TYR A 133 -1.66 -1.82 -24.12
CA TYR A 133 -2.89 -1.14 -24.54
C TYR A 133 -4.10 -2.08 -24.47
N TRP A 134 -4.95 -1.86 -23.48
CA TRP A 134 -6.18 -2.60 -23.23
C TRP A 134 -7.29 -2.15 -24.17
N ASN A 135 -7.94 -3.09 -24.85
CA ASN A 135 -9.01 -2.81 -25.83
C ASN A 135 -10.29 -2.41 -25.10
N ASP A 136 -10.60 -1.12 -25.15
CA ASP A 136 -11.77 -0.49 -24.55
C ASP A 136 -12.99 -0.58 -25.49
N PRO A 137 -14.09 -1.28 -25.10
CA PRO A 137 -15.26 -1.43 -25.96
C PRO A 137 -16.12 -0.17 -26.10
N GLN A 138 -16.07 0.76 -25.14
CA GLN A 138 -16.84 2.01 -25.15
C GLN A 138 -16.30 2.96 -26.20
N TRP A 139 -14.97 3.04 -26.32
CA TRP A 139 -14.29 3.93 -27.27
C TRP A 139 -13.82 3.22 -28.55
N SER A 140 -13.79 1.87 -28.56
CA SER A 140 -13.21 1.05 -29.65
C SER A 140 -11.74 1.38 -29.92
N MET A 141 -10.99 1.68 -28.86
CA MET A 141 -9.59 2.11 -28.86
C MET A 141 -8.78 1.31 -27.83
N GLY A 142 -7.46 1.47 -27.83
CA GLY A 142 -6.58 0.88 -26.82
C GLY A 142 -6.10 1.95 -25.83
N PHE A 143 -6.13 1.68 -24.53
CA PHE A 143 -5.62 2.59 -23.48
C PHE A 143 -4.67 1.89 -22.51
N ARG A 144 -3.76 2.66 -21.90
CA ARG A 144 -3.07 2.24 -20.68
C ARG A 144 -4.06 2.29 -19.51
N ALA A 145 -4.15 1.21 -18.74
CA ALA A 145 -5.21 0.99 -17.75
C ALA A 145 -4.64 0.88 -16.32
N LEU A 146 -5.36 1.35 -15.29
CA LEU A 146 -4.90 1.18 -13.90
C LEU A 146 -4.86 -0.30 -13.53
N LEU A 147 -3.79 -0.78 -12.88
CA LEU A 147 -3.58 -2.21 -12.65
C LEU A 147 -3.83 -2.60 -11.18
N PHE A 148 -4.91 -3.35 -10.92
CA PHE A 148 -5.36 -3.74 -9.57
C PHE A 148 -4.90 -5.14 -9.14
N ARG A 149 -4.56 -6.04 -10.07
CA ARG A 149 -3.92 -7.37 -9.85
C ARG A 149 -3.41 -7.92 -11.19
N GLU A 150 -2.79 -9.10 -11.19
CA GLU A 150 -2.35 -9.79 -12.43
C GLU A 150 -3.35 -10.88 -12.89
N GLU A 151 -3.14 -11.44 -14.10
CA GLU A 151 -4.07 -12.31 -14.80
C GLU A 151 -4.31 -13.67 -14.10
N SER A 152 -5.48 -13.82 -13.50
CA SER A 152 -5.92 -15.06 -12.84
C SER A 152 -6.40 -16.15 -13.83
N THR A 153 -5.81 -16.23 -15.03
CA THR A 153 -6.03 -17.22 -16.12
C THR A 153 -7.46 -17.46 -16.62
N ASN A 154 -8.46 -16.70 -16.17
CA ASN A 154 -9.88 -16.98 -16.46
C ASN A 154 -10.88 -15.83 -16.14
N ASN A 155 -10.44 -14.58 -15.93
CA ASN A 155 -11.37 -13.48 -15.59
C ASN A 155 -10.80 -12.10 -15.96
N ASP A 156 -11.59 -11.29 -16.65
CA ASP A 156 -11.15 -10.03 -17.29
C ASP A 156 -11.06 -8.82 -16.32
N TYR A 157 -11.32 -9.03 -15.02
CA TYR A 157 -11.55 -7.99 -14.02
C TYR A 157 -10.32 -7.72 -13.15
N TYR A 158 -9.31 -7.02 -13.70
CA TYR A 158 -8.12 -6.61 -12.95
C TYR A 158 -7.44 -5.31 -13.41
N THR A 159 -7.78 -4.82 -14.59
CA THR A 159 -7.46 -3.47 -15.04
C THR A 159 -8.68 -2.54 -14.94
N LEU A 160 -8.47 -1.22 -14.97
CA LEU A 160 -9.53 -0.24 -15.18
C LEU A 160 -9.18 0.67 -16.35
N THR A 161 -9.99 0.61 -17.41
CA THR A 161 -9.95 1.53 -18.56
C THR A 161 -10.89 2.74 -18.37
N PRO A 162 -10.68 3.85 -19.09
CA PRO A 162 -11.57 5.01 -19.02
C PRO A 162 -13.02 4.70 -19.43
N GLY A 163 -13.24 3.77 -20.36
CA GLY A 163 -14.56 3.29 -20.76
C GLY A 163 -15.26 2.43 -19.72
N GLU A 164 -14.50 1.69 -18.91
CA GLU A 164 -15.06 0.99 -17.73
C GLU A 164 -15.43 1.97 -16.63
N ALA A 165 -14.74 3.10 -16.50
CA ALA A 165 -15.10 4.20 -15.60
C ALA A 165 -16.13 5.20 -16.21
N TYR A 166 -16.64 5.01 -17.43
CA TYR A 166 -17.46 6.00 -18.14
C TYR A 166 -18.76 6.37 -17.39
N GLN A 167 -18.93 7.68 -17.12
CA GLN A 167 -20.09 8.29 -16.45
C GLN A 167 -20.49 7.59 -15.13
N LYS A 168 -19.54 7.48 -14.21
CA LYS A 168 -19.66 6.66 -12.99
C LYS A 168 -19.18 7.33 -11.71
N TRP A 169 -18.53 8.49 -11.81
CA TRP A 169 -17.95 9.21 -10.68
C TRP A 169 -18.61 10.58 -10.51
N GLY A 170 -19.06 10.86 -9.29
CA GLY A 170 -19.68 12.12 -8.85
C GLY A 170 -21.16 12.28 -9.17
N ASP A 171 -21.88 11.22 -9.55
CA ASP A 171 -23.36 11.29 -9.59
C ASP A 171 -24.04 11.00 -8.25
N LYS A 172 -23.30 10.54 -7.22
CA LYS A 172 -23.78 10.42 -5.83
C LYS A 172 -23.09 11.35 -4.82
N ASP A 173 -21.90 10.97 -4.35
CA ASP A 173 -21.35 11.28 -3.01
C ASP A 173 -19.81 11.44 -3.08
N CYS A 174 -19.24 11.72 -4.26
CA CYS A 174 -17.80 11.78 -4.51
C CYS A 174 -17.42 13.04 -5.31
N GLU A 175 -16.57 13.87 -4.72
CA GLU A 175 -16.03 15.08 -5.32
C GLU A 175 -14.68 14.80 -6.00
N TRP A 176 -13.82 13.94 -5.45
CA TRP A 176 -12.44 13.81 -5.92
C TRP A 176 -11.93 12.37 -6.09
N VAL A 177 -11.42 12.08 -7.29
CA VAL A 177 -10.62 10.89 -7.60
C VAL A 177 -9.15 11.29 -7.75
N SER A 178 -8.24 10.59 -7.07
CA SER A 178 -6.80 10.85 -7.11
C SER A 178 -6.00 9.58 -7.43
N MET A 179 -5.22 9.60 -8.50
CA MET A 179 -4.54 8.44 -9.07
C MET A 179 -3.01 8.65 -9.07
N LEU A 180 -2.33 8.13 -8.05
CA LEU A 180 -0.87 8.11 -8.00
C LEU A 180 -0.32 6.90 -8.78
N SER A 181 -0.34 7.03 -10.11
CA SER A 181 0.19 6.05 -11.06
C SER A 181 0.81 6.73 -12.30
N CYS A 182 1.67 6.01 -13.03
CA CYS A 182 2.32 6.52 -14.25
C CYS A 182 1.31 6.79 -15.38
N GLN A 183 1.39 7.95 -16.03
CA GLN A 183 0.72 8.24 -17.32
C GLN A 183 -0.80 8.03 -17.37
N ALA A 184 -1.50 7.94 -16.23
CA ALA A 184 -2.96 7.77 -16.24
C ALA A 184 -3.64 8.92 -17.01
N LEU A 185 -3.16 10.16 -16.83
CA LEU A 185 -3.67 11.36 -17.48
C LEU A 185 -2.71 11.89 -18.58
N HIS A 186 -2.09 10.98 -19.34
CA HIS A 186 -1.27 11.32 -20.51
C HIS A 186 -2.06 12.12 -21.56
N GLU A 187 -1.36 12.96 -22.34
CA GLU A 187 -2.04 13.91 -23.23
C GLU A 187 -2.75 13.33 -24.46
N ASP A 188 -2.55 12.04 -24.74
CA ASP A 188 -3.27 11.30 -25.80
C ASP A 188 -4.58 10.63 -25.33
N TRP A 189 -4.87 10.59 -24.02
CA TRP A 189 -6.10 9.93 -23.53
C TRP A 189 -6.76 10.49 -22.25
N ARG A 190 -6.23 11.56 -21.64
CA ARG A 190 -6.82 12.19 -20.44
C ARG A 190 -8.29 12.62 -20.59
N GLY A 191 -8.73 12.98 -21.79
CA GLY A 191 -10.13 13.34 -22.06
C GLY A 191 -11.09 12.15 -21.88
N TYR A 192 -10.65 10.93 -22.20
CA TYR A 192 -11.44 9.73 -21.96
C TYR A 192 -11.56 9.42 -20.46
N TRP A 193 -10.55 9.75 -19.63
CA TRP A 193 -10.69 9.71 -18.17
C TRP A 193 -11.63 10.81 -17.66
N ALA A 194 -11.60 12.01 -18.23
CA ALA A 194 -12.58 13.04 -17.92
C ALA A 194 -14.03 12.60 -18.28
N ALA A 195 -14.20 11.65 -19.21
CA ALA A 195 -15.47 11.00 -19.51
C ALA A 195 -15.99 10.03 -18.43
N ALA A 196 -15.21 9.77 -17.38
CA ALA A 196 -15.69 9.11 -16.17
C ALA A 196 -16.56 10.02 -15.28
N MET A 197 -16.31 11.33 -15.35
CA MET A 197 -16.95 12.37 -14.53
C MET A 197 -18.41 12.58 -14.96
N ASN A 198 -19.33 12.54 -13.98
CA ASN A 198 -20.78 12.68 -14.09
C ASN A 198 -21.34 13.63 -13.01
N GLY A 199 -20.55 14.64 -12.64
CA GLY A 199 -20.72 15.49 -11.45
C GLY A 199 -19.47 15.57 -10.57
N LEU A 200 -18.44 14.73 -10.81
CA LEU A 200 -17.18 14.73 -10.07
C LEU A 200 -16.50 16.10 -10.18
N HIS A 201 -15.91 16.59 -9.10
CA HIS A 201 -15.24 17.88 -9.10
C HIS A 201 -13.86 17.79 -9.77
N LEU A 202 -12.97 16.90 -9.29
CA LEU A 202 -11.60 16.77 -9.78
C LEU A 202 -11.15 15.32 -10.04
N ILE A 203 -10.33 15.13 -11.07
CA ILE A 203 -9.43 13.96 -11.21
C ILE A 203 -7.98 14.44 -11.12
N CYS A 204 -7.26 14.00 -10.09
CA CYS A 204 -5.82 14.27 -9.91
C CYS A 204 -4.98 13.07 -10.41
N GLY A 205 -3.86 13.34 -11.08
CA GLY A 205 -2.98 12.29 -11.60
C GLY A 205 -1.67 12.80 -12.22
N PHE A 206 -1.09 11.99 -13.10
CA PHE A 206 0.15 12.30 -13.82
C PHE A 206 -0.02 12.08 -15.33
N SER A 207 0.62 12.96 -16.11
CA SER A 207 0.76 12.82 -17.57
C SER A 207 2.00 11.99 -17.91
N THR A 208 3.11 12.21 -17.20
CA THR A 208 4.34 11.42 -17.32
C THR A 208 4.34 10.20 -16.37
N ASN A 209 5.47 9.47 -16.31
CA ASN A 209 5.71 8.51 -15.23
C ASN A 209 5.67 9.21 -13.87
N ALA A 210 4.95 8.63 -12.90
CA ALA A 210 5.03 9.02 -11.49
C ALA A 210 6.15 8.19 -10.86
N LYS A 211 7.05 8.80 -10.07
CA LYS A 211 8.05 8.03 -9.33
C LYS A 211 7.43 7.39 -8.10
N ASP A 212 7.74 6.12 -7.87
CA ASP A 212 7.50 5.42 -6.61
C ASP A 212 8.22 6.13 -5.46
N CYS A 213 7.48 6.95 -4.73
CA CYS A 213 7.96 7.78 -3.64
C CYS A 213 6.81 8.20 -2.73
N LEU A 214 7.13 8.69 -1.52
CA LEU A 214 6.15 9.19 -0.55
C LEU A 214 5.61 10.58 -0.96
N TYR A 215 4.82 10.61 -2.04
CA TYR A 215 4.20 11.80 -2.62
C TYR A 215 2.98 12.25 -1.80
N SER A 216 2.14 11.31 -1.38
CA SER A 216 0.89 11.61 -0.66
C SER A 216 1.11 12.32 0.66
N TYR A 217 2.22 12.06 1.35
CA TYR A 217 2.65 12.75 2.59
C TYR A 217 2.64 14.28 2.44
N TYR A 218 3.09 14.79 1.29
CA TYR A 218 3.13 16.21 1.02
C TYR A 218 1.76 16.73 0.58
N TRP A 219 1.04 15.97 -0.27
CA TRP A 219 -0.31 16.32 -0.74
C TRP A 219 -1.31 16.48 0.42
N VAL A 220 -1.46 15.48 1.28
CA VAL A 220 -2.48 15.50 2.35
C VAL A 220 -2.21 16.51 3.45
N ARG A 221 -0.96 16.97 3.61
CA ARG A 221 -0.62 18.06 4.54
C ARG A 221 -1.09 19.41 4.00
N GLN A 222 -0.73 19.73 2.76
CA GLN A 222 -1.06 21.03 2.14
C GLN A 222 -2.59 21.27 2.10
N MET A 223 -3.41 20.25 1.84
CA MET A 223 -4.88 20.42 1.81
C MET A 223 -5.58 20.40 3.19
N THR A 224 -4.86 20.57 4.31
CA THR A 224 -5.48 20.58 5.66
C THR A 224 -4.95 21.69 6.57
N ASP A 225 -5.84 22.36 7.31
CA ASP A 225 -5.46 23.26 8.41
C ASP A 225 -5.00 22.40 9.60
N SER A 226 -3.72 22.49 9.95
CA SER A 226 -3.15 21.71 11.05
C SER A 226 -3.63 22.19 12.43
N GLY A 227 -4.18 23.41 12.51
CA GLY A 227 -4.43 24.18 13.72
C GLY A 227 -3.27 25.11 14.09
N THR A 228 -2.18 25.12 13.31
CA THR A 228 -0.97 25.89 13.59
C THR A 228 -0.97 27.26 12.89
N ALA A 229 -0.47 28.28 13.59
CA ALA A 229 -0.53 29.65 13.13
C ALA A 229 0.27 29.87 11.83
N GLY A 230 -0.42 30.21 10.74
CA GLY A 230 0.19 30.41 9.42
C GLY A 230 0.15 29.18 8.51
N ASP A 231 -0.26 28.03 9.04
CA ASP A 231 -0.38 26.74 8.34
C ASP A 231 -1.87 26.41 8.12
N TYR A 232 -2.45 27.05 7.11
CA TYR A 232 -3.86 26.86 6.72
C TYR A 232 -3.95 25.90 5.52
N ALA A 233 -5.12 25.31 5.31
CA ALA A 233 -5.38 24.44 4.16
C ALA A 233 -5.13 25.15 2.81
N LYS A 234 -4.96 24.35 1.77
CA LYS A 234 -4.84 24.74 0.36
C LYS A 234 -5.89 23.98 -0.45
N GLU A 235 -6.15 24.44 -1.66
CA GLU A 235 -7.07 23.76 -2.56
C GLU A 235 -6.55 22.36 -2.93
N VAL A 236 -7.47 21.43 -3.21
CA VAL A 236 -7.14 20.00 -3.46
C VAL A 236 -6.22 19.85 -4.69
N TYR A 237 -6.53 20.56 -5.79
CA TYR A 237 -5.70 20.57 -7.00
C TYR A 237 -4.32 21.19 -6.72
N TRP A 238 -4.29 22.34 -6.02
CA TRP A 238 -3.08 23.11 -5.74
C TRP A 238 -2.10 22.28 -4.91
N SER A 239 -2.63 21.55 -3.94
CA SER A 239 -1.89 20.63 -3.07
C SER A 239 -1.27 19.46 -3.85
N TRP A 240 -1.93 18.98 -4.91
CA TRP A 240 -1.40 17.93 -5.79
C TRP A 240 -0.21 18.46 -6.60
N LEU A 241 -0.35 19.63 -7.23
CA LEU A 241 0.76 20.28 -7.94
C LEU A 241 1.93 20.53 -6.99
N LYS A 242 1.68 21.04 -5.76
CA LYS A 242 2.74 21.30 -4.77
C LYS A 242 3.46 20.05 -4.26
N ALA A 243 2.77 18.91 -4.17
CA ALA A 243 3.39 17.64 -3.80
C ALA A 243 4.47 17.21 -4.82
N LEU A 244 4.39 17.65 -6.09
CA LEU A 244 5.40 17.33 -7.09
C LEU A 244 6.75 17.98 -6.76
N ASP A 245 6.78 19.29 -6.51
CA ASP A 245 7.97 20.04 -6.06
C ASP A 245 8.65 19.37 -4.87
N TYR A 246 7.88 19.07 -3.82
CA TYR A 246 8.39 18.57 -2.54
C TYR A 246 8.81 17.09 -2.57
N SER A 247 8.11 16.25 -3.33
CA SER A 247 8.39 14.81 -3.45
C SER A 247 9.75 14.49 -4.11
N CYS A 248 10.23 13.26 -3.96
CA CYS A 248 11.49 12.85 -4.60
C CYS A 248 11.37 12.45 -6.08
N ASN A 249 10.28 12.86 -6.75
CA ASN A 249 10.15 12.84 -8.21
C ASN A 249 11.34 13.56 -8.88
N PRO A 250 11.88 13.01 -9.98
CA PRO A 250 12.95 13.65 -10.75
C PRO A 250 12.41 14.87 -11.52
N GLU A 251 13.32 15.62 -12.14
CA GLU A 251 12.96 16.76 -12.97
C GLU A 251 12.33 16.31 -14.31
N GLY A 252 11.39 17.09 -14.84
CA GLY A 252 10.64 16.77 -16.06
C GLY A 252 9.56 15.70 -15.88
N ARG A 253 8.96 15.60 -14.69
CA ARG A 253 7.65 14.95 -14.51
C ARG A 253 6.54 16.00 -14.59
N GLU A 254 5.41 15.65 -15.22
CA GLU A 254 4.21 16.49 -15.33
C GLU A 254 3.05 15.89 -14.51
N ALA A 255 2.65 16.61 -13.45
CA ALA A 255 1.41 16.35 -12.73
C ALA A 255 0.23 17.03 -13.46
N VAL A 256 -0.96 16.43 -13.38
CA VAL A 256 -2.18 16.92 -14.02
C VAL A 256 -3.34 16.89 -13.05
N VAL A 257 -4.17 17.92 -13.08
CA VAL A 257 -5.52 17.88 -12.50
C VAL A 257 -6.53 18.27 -13.56
N ILE A 258 -7.63 17.51 -13.62
CA ILE A 258 -8.78 17.72 -14.50
C ILE A 258 -9.96 18.17 -13.64
N ALA A 259 -10.78 19.09 -14.14
CA ALA A 259 -12.04 19.48 -13.53
C ALA A 259 -13.20 19.38 -14.53
N GLU A 260 -14.38 18.96 -14.07
CA GLU A 260 -15.60 18.95 -14.90
C GLU A 260 -16.15 20.37 -15.14
N ASP A 261 -15.89 21.29 -14.21
CA ASP A 261 -16.23 22.72 -14.25
C ASP A 261 -15.10 23.50 -13.57
N GLU A 262 -14.70 24.65 -14.13
CA GLU A 262 -13.57 25.45 -13.68
C GLU A 262 -13.69 25.96 -12.23
N ARG A 263 -14.91 26.04 -11.68
CA ARG A 263 -15.14 26.48 -10.29
C ARG A 263 -14.48 25.55 -9.28
N PHE A 264 -14.39 24.25 -9.58
CA PHE A 264 -13.81 23.23 -8.70
C PHE A 264 -12.30 23.39 -8.45
N TYR A 265 -11.59 24.24 -9.19
CA TYR A 265 -10.23 24.68 -8.80
C TYR A 265 -10.21 25.62 -7.57
N ASN A 266 -11.35 25.83 -6.91
CA ASN A 266 -11.43 26.50 -5.61
C ASN A 266 -11.83 25.53 -4.48
N ASP A 267 -11.87 24.22 -4.75
CA ASP A 267 -12.22 23.21 -3.76
C ASP A 267 -11.17 23.08 -2.66
N TYR A 268 -11.64 23.24 -1.43
CA TYR A 268 -10.96 22.80 -0.22
C TYR A 268 -11.61 21.49 0.26
N LEU A 269 -10.80 20.61 0.86
CA LEU A 269 -11.23 19.35 1.45
C LEU A 269 -12.34 19.55 2.51
N HIS A 270 -13.22 18.57 2.76
CA HIS A 270 -14.39 18.76 3.62
C HIS A 270 -13.96 19.18 5.04
N GLY A 271 -14.67 20.18 5.57
CA GLY A 271 -14.37 20.79 6.87
C GLY A 271 -13.17 21.74 6.88
N GLN A 272 -12.53 22.03 5.74
CA GLN A 272 -11.45 23.02 5.60
C GLN A 272 -11.98 24.35 5.02
N GLU A 273 -11.36 25.46 5.45
CA GLU A 273 -11.70 26.87 5.13
C GLU A 273 -13.19 27.15 4.81
N THR A 274 -13.59 27.06 3.54
CA THR A 274 -14.98 27.23 3.08
C THR A 274 -15.37 26.31 1.91
N GLY A 275 -14.76 25.12 1.80
CA GLY A 275 -15.03 24.15 0.72
C GLY A 275 -15.76 22.87 1.14
N PRO A 276 -16.16 22.01 0.18
CA PRO A 276 -16.02 22.18 -1.28
C PRO A 276 -16.96 23.25 -1.86
N GLU A 277 -16.84 23.54 -3.17
CA GLU A 277 -17.96 24.12 -3.93
C GLU A 277 -19.17 23.15 -3.94
N SER A 278 -20.37 23.63 -4.28
CA SER A 278 -21.55 22.75 -4.37
C SER A 278 -21.69 22.09 -5.74
N ASP A 279 -22.22 20.86 -5.77
CA ASP A 279 -22.57 20.07 -6.95
C ASP A 279 -23.21 20.90 -8.10
N PRO A 280 -23.05 20.46 -9.36
CA PRO A 280 -23.85 20.98 -10.47
C PRO A 280 -25.36 20.82 -10.21
N THR A 281 -26.06 21.94 -9.98
CA THR A 281 -27.50 21.94 -9.66
C THR A 281 -28.40 21.39 -10.78
N GLU A 282 -27.85 21.28 -11.99
CA GLU A 282 -28.41 20.49 -13.10
C GLU A 282 -27.29 19.56 -13.58
N LYS A 283 -27.38 18.25 -13.28
CA LYS A 283 -26.45 17.21 -13.77
C LYS A 283 -26.67 16.96 -15.28
N GLU A 284 -26.39 17.95 -16.12
CA GLU A 284 -26.12 17.74 -17.55
C GLU A 284 -24.67 17.27 -17.72
N ILE A 285 -24.45 16.18 -18.45
CA ILE A 285 -23.12 15.64 -18.71
C ILE A 285 -22.33 16.65 -19.55
N ASN A 286 -21.29 17.26 -18.97
CA ASN A 286 -20.43 18.17 -19.71
C ASN A 286 -19.70 17.42 -20.83
N THR A 287 -19.72 17.97 -22.05
CA THR A 287 -18.98 17.39 -23.20
C THR A 287 -17.50 17.74 -23.19
N HIS A 288 -17.11 18.68 -22.31
CA HIS A 288 -15.75 19.21 -22.19
C HIS A 288 -15.21 18.97 -20.78
N TYR A 289 -13.92 19.17 -20.63
CA TYR A 289 -13.22 19.18 -19.35
C TYR A 289 -12.21 20.33 -19.33
N ASN A 290 -12.00 20.93 -18.16
CA ASN A 290 -10.90 21.83 -17.90
C ASN A 290 -9.69 21.01 -17.41
N PHE A 291 -8.46 21.48 -17.66
CA PHE A 291 -7.26 20.87 -17.08
C PHE A 291 -6.18 21.89 -16.70
N VAL A 292 -5.38 21.56 -15.69
CA VAL A 292 -4.14 22.23 -15.30
C VAL A 292 -3.02 21.20 -15.33
N THR A 293 -1.84 21.59 -15.83
CA THR A 293 -0.62 20.78 -15.74
C THR A 293 0.53 21.55 -15.10
N HIS A 294 1.41 20.85 -14.39
CA HIS A 294 2.61 21.39 -13.74
C HIS A 294 3.82 20.48 -13.99
N GLU A 295 4.87 21.01 -14.64
CA GLU A 295 6.14 20.35 -14.88
C GLU A 295 7.21 20.78 -13.85
N LYS A 296 7.73 19.81 -13.08
CA LYS A 296 8.78 20.05 -12.09
C LYS A 296 10.16 20.14 -12.74
N GLY A 297 10.54 21.33 -13.19
CA GLY A 297 11.84 21.58 -13.82
C GLY A 297 12.01 20.88 -15.18
N PRO A 298 12.92 21.33 -16.05
CA PRO A 298 13.17 20.64 -17.31
C PRO A 298 13.95 19.35 -17.09
N ILE A 299 13.75 18.34 -17.94
CA ILE A 299 14.55 17.10 -17.92
C ILE A 299 16.05 17.42 -18.02
N LEU A 300 16.87 16.81 -17.16
CA LEU A 300 18.33 16.82 -17.23
C LEU A 300 18.84 16.07 -18.48
N VAL A 301 18.84 16.75 -19.63
CA VAL A 301 19.30 16.17 -20.90
C VAL A 301 20.79 15.84 -20.89
N HIS A 302 21.14 14.69 -21.48
CA HIS A 302 22.51 14.16 -21.52
C HIS A 302 23.56 15.16 -22.03
N TYR A 303 23.18 16.02 -22.99
CA TYR A 303 24.08 16.95 -23.67
C TYR A 303 24.64 18.08 -22.79
N ASP A 304 24.04 18.36 -21.64
CA ASP A 304 24.48 19.43 -20.73
C ASP A 304 25.45 18.95 -19.64
N PHE A 305 26.02 17.76 -19.80
CA PHE A 305 27.10 17.26 -18.95
C PHE A 305 28.45 17.37 -19.67
N PRO A 306 29.41 18.15 -19.14
CA PRO A 306 30.72 18.26 -19.75
C PRO A 306 31.53 16.99 -19.49
N ILE A 307 31.64 16.12 -20.51
CA ILE A 307 32.45 14.89 -20.48
C ILE A 307 33.85 15.19 -19.92
N ARG A 308 34.15 14.61 -18.75
CA ARG A 308 35.42 14.70 -18.04
C ARG A 308 35.97 13.30 -17.80
N PRO A 309 37.30 13.13 -17.69
CA PRO A 309 37.85 11.93 -17.06
C PRO A 309 37.27 11.81 -15.66
N LEU A 310 36.74 10.62 -15.32
CA LEU A 310 36.30 10.30 -13.97
C LEU A 310 37.47 10.52 -12.99
N PRO A 311 37.27 11.23 -11.86
CA PRO A 311 38.35 11.50 -10.92
C PRO A 311 38.62 10.27 -10.04
N ASP A 312 39.85 10.13 -9.54
CA ASP A 312 40.16 9.12 -8.51
C ASP A 312 39.62 9.52 -7.12
N THR A 313 39.34 10.81 -6.91
CA THR A 313 38.95 11.40 -5.62
C THR A 313 37.87 12.47 -5.74
N MET A 314 37.05 12.63 -4.70
CA MET A 314 36.08 13.73 -4.58
C MET A 314 36.08 14.31 -3.16
N ASN A 315 35.66 15.57 -3.04
CA ASN A 315 35.45 16.22 -1.74
C ASN A 315 34.12 15.77 -1.14
N ILE A 316 34.07 15.56 0.17
CA ILE A 316 32.83 15.44 0.93
C ILE A 316 32.52 16.78 1.57
N TYR A 317 31.26 17.18 1.49
CA TYR A 317 30.73 18.36 2.15
C TYR A 317 29.67 17.97 3.17
N LYS A 318 29.78 18.49 4.38
CA LYS A 318 28.78 18.33 5.44
C LYS A 318 27.82 19.50 5.39
N PHE A 319 26.53 19.23 5.53
CA PHE A 319 25.54 20.31 5.65
C PHE A 319 25.66 21.02 7.00
N LYS A 320 25.43 22.34 6.98
CA LYS A 320 25.46 23.18 8.17
C LYS A 320 24.08 23.17 8.82
N PRO A 321 23.95 22.73 10.08
CA PRO A 321 22.72 22.92 10.82
C PRO A 321 22.51 24.42 11.07
N LYS A 322 21.30 24.90 10.80
CA LYS A 322 20.92 26.31 10.88
C LYS A 322 19.85 26.47 11.95
N LEU A 323 20.00 27.48 12.80
CA LEU A 323 19.06 27.73 13.88
C LEU A 323 17.84 28.50 13.36
N ILE A 324 16.90 27.79 12.74
CA ILE A 324 15.55 28.31 12.47
C ILE A 324 14.86 28.58 13.82
N ASN A 325 14.06 29.64 13.88
CA ASN A 325 13.27 30.07 15.05
C ASN A 325 12.31 31.19 14.64
N GLU A 326 11.32 31.49 15.49
CA GLU A 326 10.32 32.56 15.29
C GLU A 326 10.90 33.90 14.80
N SER A 327 12.05 34.33 15.31
CA SER A 327 12.65 35.62 14.93
C SER A 327 13.24 35.59 13.53
N TYR A 328 13.90 34.48 13.14
CA TYR A 328 14.37 34.27 11.76
C TYR A 328 13.20 34.23 10.77
N VAL A 329 12.14 33.47 11.11
CA VAL A 329 10.93 33.35 10.28
C VAL A 329 10.24 34.71 10.13
N THR A 330 10.12 35.48 11.21
CA THR A 330 9.57 36.85 11.18
C THR A 330 10.42 37.80 10.31
N GLU A 331 11.75 37.82 10.49
CA GLU A 331 12.64 38.69 9.72
C GLU A 331 12.68 38.36 8.23
N LEU A 332 12.47 37.09 7.86
CA LEU A 332 12.40 36.66 6.46
C LEU A 332 11.00 36.90 5.87
N GLY A 333 9.92 36.54 6.58
CA GLY A 333 8.53 36.77 6.16
C GLY A 333 8.24 38.24 5.86
N LEU A 334 8.80 39.16 6.65
CA LEU A 334 8.68 40.60 6.39
C LEU A 334 9.27 41.05 5.04
N LYS A 335 10.20 40.30 4.45
CA LYS A 335 10.72 40.56 3.08
C LYS A 335 9.77 40.06 1.99
N PHE A 336 9.04 38.98 2.26
CA PHE A 336 7.95 38.46 1.42
C PHE A 336 6.63 39.25 1.57
N GLY A 337 6.57 40.23 2.49
CA GLY A 337 5.36 41.00 2.79
C GLY A 337 4.40 40.31 3.78
N ILE A 338 4.88 39.26 4.45
CA ILE A 338 4.14 38.51 5.47
C ILE A 338 4.44 39.11 6.84
N SER A 339 3.39 39.35 7.61
CA SER A 339 3.48 39.95 8.96
C SER A 339 2.49 39.35 9.96
N GLY A 340 1.96 38.16 9.67
CA GLY A 340 1.14 37.39 10.60
C GLY A 340 1.97 36.75 11.73
N PRO A 341 1.31 36.01 12.64
CA PRO A 341 1.99 35.22 13.65
C PRO A 341 2.83 34.09 13.01
N VAL A 342 3.89 33.68 13.69
CA VAL A 342 4.64 32.46 13.37
C VAL A 342 4.06 31.28 14.15
N GLY A 343 3.85 30.17 13.47
CA GLY A 343 3.53 28.85 14.04
C GLY A 343 4.67 27.85 13.83
N HIS A 344 4.54 26.68 14.46
CA HIS A 344 5.52 25.59 14.38
C HIS A 344 4.83 24.24 14.67
N GLU A 345 4.88 23.31 13.71
CA GLU A 345 4.36 21.94 13.82
C GLU A 345 5.31 20.95 13.13
N GLU A 346 5.37 19.71 13.63
CA GLU A 346 6.33 18.67 13.24
C GLU A 346 7.79 19.19 13.23
N GLU A 347 8.40 19.41 12.07
CA GLU A 347 9.75 19.98 11.89
C GLU A 347 9.74 21.23 10.96
N SER A 348 8.61 21.95 10.85
CA SER A 348 8.44 23.16 10.04
C SER A 348 7.91 24.37 10.83
N TYR A 349 8.41 25.57 10.49
CA TYR A 349 7.86 26.86 10.90
C TYR A 349 7.01 27.47 9.77
N PHE A 350 5.89 28.09 10.14
CA PHE A 350 4.93 28.66 9.20
C PHE A 350 4.62 30.11 9.56
N ALA A 351 4.33 30.94 8.55
CA ALA A 351 3.74 32.26 8.75
C ALA A 351 2.98 32.70 7.50
N SER A 352 1.78 33.27 7.66
CA SER A 352 0.95 33.73 6.53
C SER A 352 0.32 35.12 6.76
N ASN A 353 -0.22 35.70 5.68
CA ASN A 353 -0.88 37.00 5.68
C ASN A 353 -1.86 37.11 4.50
N GLY A 354 -3.04 36.51 4.64
CA GLY A 354 -3.93 36.20 3.52
C GLY A 354 -3.39 35.02 2.73
N SER A 355 -3.58 35.03 1.40
CA SER A 355 -3.06 34.06 0.42
C SER A 355 -1.54 33.80 0.49
N LYS A 356 -0.77 34.73 1.07
CA LYS A 356 0.69 34.64 1.16
C LYS A 356 1.10 33.83 2.37
N TYR A 357 1.85 32.74 2.17
CA TYR A 357 2.51 32.00 3.24
C TYR A 357 4.01 31.85 2.99
N ILE A 358 4.75 31.53 4.07
CA ILE A 358 6.08 30.92 4.02
C ILE A 358 6.10 29.66 4.88
N GLU A 359 6.75 28.60 4.38
CA GLU A 359 7.14 27.41 5.15
C GLU A 359 8.67 27.37 5.26
N ILE A 360 9.20 27.05 6.44
CA ILE A 360 10.63 26.89 6.68
C ILE A 360 10.89 25.65 7.53
N SER A 361 11.47 24.61 6.93
CA SER A 361 11.84 23.38 7.62
C SER A 361 13.08 23.59 8.52
N GLU A 362 13.08 23.01 9.73
CA GLU A 362 14.25 22.99 10.64
C GLU A 362 15.45 22.24 10.02
N ILE A 363 15.18 21.36 9.05
CA ILE A 363 16.12 20.53 8.29
C ILE A 363 16.61 21.25 7.01
N GLU A 364 16.34 22.56 6.93
CA GLU A 364 16.40 23.41 5.73
C GLU A 364 15.34 23.04 4.66
N GLY A 365 15.12 23.99 3.75
CA GLY A 365 13.91 24.10 2.96
C GLY A 365 13.20 25.41 3.29
N LEU A 366 13.01 26.25 2.29
CA LEU A 366 12.23 27.48 2.33
C LEU A 366 11.24 27.46 1.18
N ASP A 367 9.98 27.69 1.48
CA ASP A 367 8.93 27.84 0.51
C ASP A 367 8.18 29.17 0.71
N TYR A 368 7.65 29.72 -0.38
CA TYR A 368 6.79 30.88 -0.42
C TYR A 368 5.82 30.75 -1.59
N ALA A 369 4.53 31.04 -1.38
CA ALA A 369 3.59 31.28 -2.46
C ALA A 369 2.56 32.35 -2.09
N ASP A 370 1.96 32.95 -3.12
CA ASP A 370 0.76 33.79 -3.10
C ASP A 370 -0.36 32.96 -3.75
N THR A 371 -1.17 32.26 -2.96
CA THR A 371 -2.12 31.23 -3.45
C THR A 371 -3.30 31.81 -4.22
N ASP A 372 -3.55 33.11 -4.12
CA ASP A 372 -4.48 33.86 -4.99
C ASP A 372 -3.93 34.03 -6.42
N LYS A 373 -2.75 33.47 -6.73
CA LYS A 373 -2.05 33.66 -8.02
C LYS A 373 -1.32 32.42 -8.53
N LEU A 374 -0.51 31.76 -7.70
CA LEU A 374 0.24 30.58 -8.17
C LEU A 374 -0.74 29.46 -8.51
N TRP A 375 -0.73 29.01 -9.76
CA TRP A 375 -1.62 27.98 -10.34
C TRP A 375 -3.13 28.31 -10.35
N LYS A 376 -3.56 29.54 -10.01
CA LYS A 376 -4.99 29.90 -10.04
C LYS A 376 -5.56 29.91 -11.45
N TYR A 377 -6.86 29.59 -11.55
CA TYR A 377 -7.57 29.49 -12.82
C TYR A 377 -7.62 30.81 -13.60
N HIS A 378 -7.49 30.69 -14.93
CA HIS A 378 -7.51 31.80 -15.88
C HIS A 378 -8.50 31.51 -17.02
N ASP A 379 -9.41 32.46 -17.31
CA ASP A 379 -10.36 32.37 -18.44
C ASP A 379 -9.69 32.50 -19.82
N GLU A 380 -8.55 33.20 -19.89
CA GLU A 380 -7.77 33.45 -21.11
C GLU A 380 -6.27 33.58 -20.78
N ALA A 381 -5.41 33.40 -21.79
CA ALA A 381 -3.96 33.37 -21.62
C ALA A 381 -3.39 34.63 -20.92
N PRO A 382 -2.74 34.50 -19.74
CA PRO A 382 -2.27 35.64 -18.96
C PRO A 382 -1.13 36.43 -19.63
N ASN A 383 -0.99 37.68 -19.22
CA ASN A 383 0.07 38.59 -19.69
C ASN A 383 1.43 38.27 -19.05
N LEU A 384 2.13 37.26 -19.57
CA LEU A 384 3.43 36.79 -19.07
C LEU A 384 4.62 37.64 -19.60
N PRO A 385 5.68 37.80 -18.79
CA PRO A 385 6.94 38.42 -19.24
C PRO A 385 7.69 37.58 -20.27
N THR A 386 8.69 38.16 -20.95
CA THR A 386 9.64 37.34 -21.73
C THR A 386 10.60 36.59 -20.81
N PHE A 387 11.20 35.49 -21.26
CA PHE A 387 12.14 34.71 -20.44
C PHE A 387 13.36 35.53 -19.92
N GLU A 388 13.83 36.54 -20.66
CA GLU A 388 14.93 37.41 -20.20
C GLU A 388 14.45 38.46 -19.16
N ASP A 389 13.21 38.92 -19.27
CA ASP A 389 12.58 39.75 -18.24
C ASP A 389 12.32 38.91 -16.97
N ALA A 390 11.75 37.70 -17.12
CA ALA A 390 11.49 36.75 -16.04
C ALA A 390 12.78 36.40 -15.27
N LYS A 391 13.87 36.11 -15.98
CA LYS A 391 15.21 35.93 -15.42
C LYS A 391 15.68 37.15 -14.63
N THR A 392 15.45 38.36 -15.14
CA THR A 392 15.82 39.60 -14.44
C THR A 392 14.99 39.76 -13.15
N ILE A 393 13.68 39.53 -13.22
CA ILE A 393 12.74 39.58 -12.10
C ILE A 393 13.13 38.57 -11.00
N ALA A 394 13.42 37.32 -11.36
CA ALA A 394 13.83 36.29 -10.40
C ALA A 394 15.16 36.64 -9.71
N VAL A 395 16.17 37.09 -10.48
CA VAL A 395 17.47 37.49 -9.93
C VAL A 395 17.34 38.68 -8.98
N ASP A 396 16.59 39.73 -9.36
CA ASP A 396 16.36 40.89 -8.48
C ASP A 396 15.55 40.52 -7.23
N PHE A 397 14.55 39.63 -7.36
CA PHE A 397 13.77 39.12 -6.22
C PHE A 397 14.65 38.34 -5.23
N ILE A 398 15.38 37.33 -5.70
CA ILE A 398 16.29 36.53 -4.86
C ILE A 398 17.35 37.41 -4.16
N ASN A 399 17.88 38.42 -4.86
CA ASN A 399 18.81 39.39 -4.29
C ASN A 399 18.14 40.30 -3.24
N SER A 400 16.89 40.72 -3.44
CA SER A 400 16.14 41.54 -2.47
C SER A 400 15.88 40.81 -1.15
N LEU A 401 15.66 39.49 -1.21
CA LEU A 401 15.54 38.61 -0.05
C LEU A 401 16.90 38.38 0.64
N GLY A 402 18.00 38.54 -0.09
CA GLY A 402 19.36 38.20 0.35
C GLY A 402 19.64 36.70 0.31
N LEU A 403 19.01 35.97 -0.62
CA LEU A 403 19.08 34.51 -0.75
C LEU A 403 19.92 34.03 -1.93
N TYR A 404 20.57 34.93 -2.68
CA TYR A 404 21.35 34.56 -3.87
C TYR A 404 22.61 33.76 -3.46
N PRO A 405 22.74 32.48 -3.88
CA PRO A 405 23.80 31.60 -3.43
C PRO A 405 25.11 31.82 -4.22
N SER A 406 26.25 31.62 -3.57
CA SER A 406 27.58 31.81 -4.19
C SER A 406 28.02 30.67 -5.10
N ASP A 407 27.37 29.52 -4.96
CA ASP A 407 27.50 28.24 -5.66
C ASP A 407 26.43 28.06 -6.76
N ALA A 408 25.76 29.16 -7.12
CA ALA A 408 24.99 29.27 -8.36
C ALA A 408 25.87 28.96 -9.58
N ALA A 409 25.41 28.06 -10.43
CA ALA A 409 26.01 27.77 -11.72
C ALA A 409 25.93 28.99 -12.66
N SER A 410 26.76 28.96 -13.72
CA SER A 410 26.78 30.02 -14.74
C SER A 410 25.62 29.98 -15.74
N TYR A 411 24.80 28.92 -15.69
CA TYR A 411 23.61 28.70 -16.51
C TYR A 411 22.38 28.53 -15.62
N VAL A 412 21.21 28.83 -16.18
CA VAL A 412 19.89 28.84 -15.53
C VAL A 412 18.85 28.48 -16.57
N ASP A 413 17.80 27.79 -16.15
CA ASP A 413 16.73 27.36 -17.05
C ASP A 413 15.48 28.22 -16.83
N VAL A 414 14.81 28.57 -17.92
CA VAL A 414 13.63 29.44 -17.91
C VAL A 414 12.66 28.93 -18.96
N PHE A 415 11.48 28.49 -18.50
CA PHE A 415 10.50 27.78 -19.31
C PHE A 415 9.08 28.01 -18.76
N TYR A 416 8.06 27.72 -19.57
CA TYR A 416 6.69 27.62 -19.07
C TYR A 416 6.53 26.27 -18.37
N CYS A 417 6.40 26.29 -17.05
CA CYS A 417 6.22 25.10 -16.22
C CYS A 417 4.75 24.68 -16.11
N ASP A 418 3.82 25.63 -16.26
CA ASP A 418 2.41 25.41 -15.96
C ASP A 418 1.52 25.82 -17.14
N TYR A 419 0.57 24.95 -17.47
CA TYR A 419 -0.41 25.16 -18.55
C TYR A 419 -1.84 24.98 -18.04
N MET A 420 -2.77 25.73 -18.61
CA MET A 420 -4.20 25.49 -18.50
C MET A 420 -4.81 25.27 -19.87
N GLY A 421 -5.95 24.58 -19.92
CA GLY A 421 -6.68 24.36 -21.16
C GLY A 421 -8.03 23.67 -20.98
N ILE A 422 -8.70 23.50 -22.13
CA ILE A 422 -10.03 22.89 -22.26
C ILE A 422 -9.97 21.83 -23.35
N GLY A 423 -10.54 20.64 -23.12
CA GLY A 423 -10.62 19.54 -24.09
C GLY A 423 -12.01 18.92 -24.21
N GLU A 424 -12.26 18.19 -25.30
CA GLU A 424 -13.48 17.37 -25.49
C GLU A 424 -13.34 15.98 -24.84
N LYS A 425 -14.24 15.62 -23.91
CA LYS A 425 -14.19 14.32 -23.21
C LYS A 425 -14.27 13.10 -24.14
N ALA A 426 -15.00 13.21 -25.25
CA ALA A 426 -15.32 12.08 -26.13
C ALA A 426 -14.37 11.91 -27.33
N SER A 427 -13.37 12.79 -27.48
CA SER A 427 -12.44 12.79 -28.62
C SER A 427 -10.99 13.13 -28.26
N ASP A 428 -10.76 13.52 -27.01
CA ASP A 428 -9.57 14.21 -26.48
C ASP A 428 -9.05 15.39 -27.33
N THR A 429 -9.94 16.01 -28.11
CA THR A 429 -9.59 17.21 -28.88
C THR A 429 -9.40 18.37 -27.93
N ILE A 430 -8.14 18.79 -27.75
CA ILE A 430 -7.79 20.04 -27.06
C ILE A 430 -8.37 21.23 -27.85
N ILE A 431 -9.28 21.97 -27.22
CA ILE A 431 -9.90 23.19 -27.76
C ILE A 431 -8.96 24.38 -27.56
N GLU A 432 -8.37 24.47 -26.37
CA GLU A 432 -7.45 25.53 -25.97
C GLU A 432 -6.40 24.98 -24.99
N LYS A 433 -5.15 25.45 -25.10
CA LYS A 433 -4.05 25.24 -24.13
C LYS A 433 -3.12 26.45 -24.15
N PHE A 434 -2.87 27.08 -23.01
CA PHE A 434 -1.96 28.22 -22.86
C PHE A 434 -1.12 28.12 -21.59
N PRO A 435 0.10 28.69 -21.57
CA PRO A 435 0.92 28.74 -20.37
C PRO A 435 0.38 29.79 -19.39
N ILE A 436 0.46 29.50 -18.08
CA ILE A 436 0.03 30.43 -17.02
C ILE A 436 1.18 30.97 -16.15
N THR A 437 2.31 30.27 -16.10
CA THR A 437 3.43 30.59 -15.21
C THR A 437 4.76 30.19 -15.86
N ILE A 438 5.79 31.00 -15.64
CA ILE A 438 7.18 30.76 -16.01
C ILE A 438 7.94 30.37 -14.74
N SER A 439 8.67 29.26 -14.77
CA SER A 439 9.66 28.94 -13.75
C SER A 439 11.03 29.44 -14.17
N TYR A 440 11.74 30.06 -13.23
CA TYR A 440 13.18 30.29 -13.28
C TYR A 440 13.86 29.27 -12.35
N CYS A 441 14.66 28.37 -12.91
CA CYS A 441 15.45 27.39 -12.17
C CYS A 441 16.90 27.86 -12.04
N LEU A 442 17.36 28.04 -10.81
CA LEU A 442 18.77 28.25 -10.51
C LEU A 442 19.47 26.89 -10.39
N ASN A 443 20.54 26.67 -11.16
CA ASN A 443 21.33 25.43 -11.12
C ASN A 443 22.50 25.52 -10.13
N ARG A 444 22.92 24.38 -9.56
CA ARG A 444 23.97 24.30 -8.53
C ARG A 444 25.24 23.62 -9.07
N GLU A 445 26.40 24.25 -8.88
CA GLU A 445 27.71 23.62 -9.16
C GLU A 445 28.66 23.71 -7.96
N ILE A 446 29.19 22.56 -7.54
CA ILE A 446 30.16 22.45 -6.44
C ILE A 446 31.41 21.75 -6.99
N ASP A 447 32.59 22.35 -6.79
CA ASP A 447 33.85 21.95 -7.45
C ASP A 447 33.73 21.77 -8.98
N THR A 448 32.80 22.50 -9.62
CA THR A 448 32.42 22.40 -11.04
C THR A 448 31.78 21.06 -11.46
N TYR A 449 31.23 20.32 -10.50
CA TYR A 449 30.30 19.21 -10.73
C TYR A 449 28.87 19.66 -10.40
N LYS A 450 27.87 19.15 -11.12
CA LYS A 450 26.45 19.44 -10.81
C LYS A 450 26.05 18.83 -9.46
N VAL A 451 25.14 19.49 -8.75
CA VAL A 451 24.32 18.85 -7.71
C VAL A 451 22.98 18.48 -8.34
N ILE A 452 22.52 17.26 -8.10
CA ILE A 452 21.28 16.68 -8.63
C ILE A 452 20.45 16.06 -7.48
N GLY A 453 19.28 15.53 -7.81
CA GLY A 453 18.32 15.02 -6.84
C GLY A 453 17.37 16.10 -6.33
N PRO A 454 16.32 15.76 -5.58
CA PRO A 454 15.21 16.68 -5.30
C PRO A 454 15.66 17.94 -4.54
N GLY A 455 16.78 17.87 -3.81
CA GLY A 455 17.35 18.99 -3.09
C GLY A 455 18.08 20.02 -3.95
N SER A 456 18.37 19.75 -5.23
CA SER A 456 18.88 20.76 -6.18
C SER A 456 17.81 21.77 -6.63
N THR A 457 16.56 21.63 -6.16
CA THR A 457 15.46 22.57 -6.39
C THR A 457 15.76 23.97 -5.81
N PHE A 458 15.85 24.96 -6.70
CA PHE A 458 15.71 26.39 -6.37
C PHE A 458 14.97 27.07 -7.52
N TYR A 459 13.64 27.11 -7.41
CA TYR A 459 12.71 27.60 -8.42
C TYR A 459 12.07 28.94 -7.98
N VAL A 460 11.76 29.82 -8.94
CA VAL A 460 10.97 31.05 -8.74
C VAL A 460 9.90 31.13 -9.82
N TYR A 461 8.63 31.24 -9.40
CA TYR A 461 7.46 31.17 -10.27
C TYR A 461 6.97 32.59 -10.55
N ILE A 462 6.85 32.93 -11.84
CA ILE A 462 6.51 34.27 -12.33
C ILE A 462 5.33 34.16 -13.29
N GLY A 463 4.23 34.85 -12.97
CA GLY A 463 2.99 34.77 -13.74
C GLY A 463 2.57 36.11 -14.33
N GLU A 464 1.26 36.35 -14.31
CA GLU A 464 0.63 37.51 -14.92
C GLU A 464 1.27 38.84 -14.46
N ASN A 465 1.40 39.78 -15.39
CA ASN A 465 1.88 41.15 -15.16
C ASN A 465 3.27 41.24 -14.52
N SER A 466 4.10 40.20 -14.70
CA SER A 466 5.48 40.12 -14.17
C SER A 466 5.57 40.00 -12.64
N GLU A 467 4.51 39.55 -11.96
CA GLU A 467 4.55 39.31 -10.52
C GLU A 467 5.19 37.96 -10.17
N VAL A 468 6.01 37.94 -9.11
CA VAL A 468 6.51 36.69 -8.51
C VAL A 468 5.40 36.08 -7.65
N GLN A 469 4.92 34.92 -8.09
CA GLN A 469 3.83 34.18 -7.47
C GLN A 469 4.33 33.20 -6.39
N GLY A 470 5.57 32.70 -6.52
CA GLY A 470 6.16 31.79 -5.52
C GLY A 470 7.68 31.62 -5.63
N LEU A 471 8.25 30.88 -4.68
CA LEU A 471 9.65 30.47 -4.61
C LEU A 471 9.76 29.16 -3.81
N THR A 472 10.41 28.14 -4.39
CA THR A 472 10.74 26.87 -3.73
C THR A 472 12.26 26.75 -3.66
N LYS A 473 12.87 26.74 -2.46
CA LYS A 473 14.33 26.64 -2.28
C LYS A 473 14.68 25.55 -1.26
N ILE A 474 15.21 24.43 -1.74
CA ILE A 474 15.64 23.31 -0.88
C ILE A 474 17.14 23.38 -0.53
N TRP A 475 17.96 23.96 -1.40
CA TRP A 475 19.43 24.03 -1.27
C TRP A 475 19.91 24.36 0.15
N ARG A 476 20.71 23.49 0.74
CA ARG A 476 21.25 23.66 2.10
C ARG A 476 22.64 24.31 2.09
N ASP A 477 22.95 25.09 3.13
CA ASP A 477 24.31 25.59 3.37
C ASP A 477 25.25 24.43 3.76
N TYR A 478 26.52 24.46 3.33
CA TYR A 478 27.48 23.37 3.55
C TYR A 478 28.89 23.86 3.92
N GLU A 479 29.73 22.95 4.41
CA GLU A 479 31.17 23.13 4.57
C GLU A 479 31.98 21.91 4.14
N TYR A 480 33.22 22.15 3.70
CA TYR A 480 34.17 21.09 3.38
C TYR A 480 34.46 20.24 4.62
N TYR A 481 34.37 18.92 4.47
CA TYR A 481 34.59 17.95 5.54
C TYR A 481 35.93 17.22 5.34
N GLU A 482 36.07 16.44 4.26
CA GLU A 482 37.33 15.81 3.85
C GLU A 482 37.38 15.53 2.34
N THR A 483 38.47 14.95 1.84
CA THR A 483 38.59 14.41 0.48
C THR A 483 38.73 12.90 0.58
N ILE A 484 37.94 12.15 -0.18
CA ILE A 484 38.00 10.68 -0.24
C ILE A 484 38.49 10.19 -1.61
N ASP A 485 39.07 8.99 -1.63
CA ASP A 485 39.10 8.15 -2.82
C ASP A 485 37.66 7.68 -3.14
N ILE A 486 37.26 7.72 -4.40
CA ILE A 486 35.98 7.13 -4.85
C ILE A 486 36.20 5.73 -5.43
N ILE A 487 35.19 4.86 -5.35
CA ILE A 487 35.28 3.52 -5.96
C ILE A 487 35.29 3.65 -7.49
N SER A 488 36.00 2.74 -8.16
CA SER A 488 36.13 2.79 -9.61
C SER A 488 34.81 2.51 -10.32
N TYR A 489 34.66 2.98 -11.56
CA TYR A 489 33.48 2.66 -12.37
C TYR A 489 33.28 1.14 -12.56
N SER A 490 34.37 0.35 -12.63
CA SER A 490 34.28 -1.12 -12.62
C SER A 490 33.66 -1.67 -11.33
N GLU A 491 33.95 -1.08 -10.17
CA GLU A 491 33.32 -1.49 -8.90
C GLU A 491 31.85 -1.02 -8.81
N ILE A 492 31.48 0.09 -9.45
CA ILE A 492 30.09 0.52 -9.62
C ILE A 492 29.32 -0.49 -10.49
N GLN A 493 29.92 -0.98 -11.57
CA GLN A 493 29.34 -2.04 -12.40
C GLN A 493 29.21 -3.36 -11.61
N ASP A 494 30.27 -3.80 -10.92
CA ASP A 494 30.22 -5.00 -10.07
C ASP A 494 29.12 -4.90 -8.98
N LEU A 495 28.91 -3.71 -8.39
CA LEU A 495 27.83 -3.46 -7.43
C LEU A 495 26.44 -3.54 -8.07
N LEU A 496 26.26 -2.92 -9.24
CA LEU A 496 24.98 -2.89 -9.96
C LEU A 496 24.59 -4.28 -10.48
N ASP A 497 25.55 -5.03 -11.04
CA ASP A 497 25.39 -6.41 -11.48
C ASP A 497 25.09 -7.37 -10.31
N THR A 498 25.59 -7.09 -9.10
CA THR A 498 25.39 -7.96 -7.92
C THR A 498 24.12 -7.65 -7.14
N TYR A 499 23.70 -6.38 -7.07
CA TYR A 499 22.63 -5.93 -6.16
C TYR A 499 21.48 -5.17 -6.84
N GLY A 500 21.58 -4.86 -8.13
CA GLY A 500 20.52 -4.21 -8.91
C GLY A 500 20.07 -2.89 -8.30
N SER A 501 18.76 -2.70 -8.19
CA SER A 501 18.14 -1.50 -7.62
C SER A 501 18.56 -1.21 -6.17
N LYS A 502 19.05 -2.18 -5.39
CA LYS A 502 19.46 -2.00 -3.98
C LYS A 502 20.68 -1.09 -3.80
N VAL A 503 21.43 -0.75 -4.85
CA VAL A 503 22.54 0.24 -4.82
C VAL A 503 22.19 1.60 -5.44
N VAL A 504 20.98 1.77 -5.99
CA VAL A 504 20.58 2.97 -6.75
C VAL A 504 19.69 3.87 -5.89
N ILE A 505 20.05 5.16 -5.79
CA ILE A 505 19.30 6.14 -5.01
C ILE A 505 17.94 6.41 -5.70
N GLY A 506 16.87 5.89 -5.12
CA GLY A 506 15.52 5.98 -5.67
C GLY A 506 15.10 4.81 -6.55
N GLY A 507 15.86 3.72 -6.58
CA GLY A 507 15.50 2.48 -7.29
C GLY A 507 15.80 2.51 -8.80
N LEU A 508 15.16 1.59 -9.53
CA LEU A 508 15.21 1.47 -10.98
C LEU A 508 13.78 1.23 -11.52
N PRO A 509 13.45 1.63 -12.76
CA PRO A 509 12.23 1.19 -13.43
C PRO A 509 12.26 -0.33 -13.71
N TYR A 510 11.16 -0.87 -14.27
CA TYR A 510 11.21 -2.19 -14.89
C TYR A 510 12.03 -2.15 -16.18
N TYR A 511 12.77 -3.23 -16.47
CA TYR A 511 13.45 -3.43 -17.74
C TYR A 511 13.80 -4.91 -17.95
N ASP A 512 13.77 -5.36 -19.21
CA ASP A 512 14.42 -6.60 -19.66
C ASP A 512 15.91 -6.37 -19.96
N ASN A 513 16.25 -5.16 -20.41
CA ASN A 513 17.61 -4.75 -20.76
C ASN A 513 17.84 -3.25 -20.45
N MET A 514 19.04 -2.92 -19.96
CA MET A 514 19.45 -1.56 -19.62
C MET A 514 20.78 -1.25 -20.33
N GLU A 515 20.80 -0.25 -21.21
CA GLU A 515 22.02 0.19 -21.90
C GLU A 515 22.55 1.48 -21.28
N ILE A 516 23.69 1.41 -20.58
CA ILE A 516 24.36 2.59 -20.01
C ILE A 516 25.14 3.30 -21.12
N GLY A 517 24.75 4.53 -21.42
CA GLY A 517 25.36 5.40 -22.43
C GLY A 517 26.52 6.24 -21.87
N GLU A 518 26.21 7.43 -21.34
CA GLU A 518 27.21 8.32 -20.72
C GLU A 518 27.29 8.11 -19.20
N VAL A 519 28.49 8.25 -18.65
CA VAL A 519 28.76 8.15 -17.21
C VAL A 519 29.62 9.32 -16.76
N THR A 520 29.19 9.98 -15.69
CA THR A 520 29.88 11.12 -15.08
C THR A 520 29.72 11.07 -13.55
N VAL A 521 30.22 12.08 -12.83
CA VAL A 521 30.06 12.20 -11.37
C VAL A 521 29.48 13.56 -10.98
N GLY A 522 28.76 13.58 -9.87
CA GLY A 522 28.13 14.75 -9.28
C GLY A 522 27.91 14.61 -7.79
N TYR A 523 27.07 15.46 -7.23
CA TYR A 523 26.58 15.33 -5.85
C TYR A 523 25.07 15.11 -5.83
N PHE A 524 24.56 14.28 -4.90
CA PHE A 524 23.14 14.10 -4.65
C PHE A 524 22.70 14.86 -3.39
N GLU A 525 21.62 15.64 -3.51
CA GLU A 525 20.95 16.35 -2.42
C GLU A 525 19.48 15.93 -2.34
N ASP A 526 18.99 15.60 -1.13
CA ASP A 526 17.64 15.08 -0.91
C ASP A 526 16.61 16.20 -0.64
N GLY A 527 15.32 15.89 -0.80
CA GLY A 527 14.21 16.83 -0.90
C GLY A 527 13.82 17.59 0.38
N PHE A 528 12.66 18.25 0.31
CA PHE A 528 12.17 19.14 1.36
C PHE A 528 11.87 18.34 2.65
N GLY A 529 12.37 18.83 3.78
CA GLY A 529 12.22 18.16 5.08
C GLY A 529 12.92 16.79 5.17
N LYS A 530 13.98 16.54 4.38
CA LYS A 530 14.79 15.31 4.50
C LYS A 530 16.08 15.54 5.27
N HIS A 531 16.32 14.72 6.30
CA HIS A 531 17.54 14.69 7.10
C HIS A 531 18.69 14.06 6.30
N GLN A 532 19.52 14.91 5.68
CA GLN A 532 20.75 14.49 5.00
C GLN A 532 21.96 15.08 5.73
N GLU A 533 22.98 14.26 6.05
CA GLU A 533 24.17 14.73 6.78
C GLU A 533 25.22 15.37 5.84
N PHE A 534 25.32 14.87 4.60
CA PHE A 534 26.34 15.24 3.64
C PHE A 534 25.76 15.37 2.22
N LEU A 535 26.37 16.22 1.39
CA LEU A 535 26.27 16.10 -0.07
C LEU A 535 26.94 14.78 -0.46
N ILE A 536 26.16 13.84 -1.02
CA ILE A 536 26.65 12.49 -1.35
C ILE A 536 27.34 12.55 -2.71
N PRO A 537 28.64 12.23 -2.83
CA PRO A 537 29.27 12.06 -4.14
C PRO A 537 28.65 10.86 -4.86
N VAL A 538 28.17 11.04 -6.09
CA VAL A 538 27.48 10.01 -6.87
C VAL A 538 28.09 9.86 -8.26
N TYR A 539 28.07 8.62 -8.75
CA TYR A 539 28.04 8.36 -10.19
C TYR A 539 26.65 8.70 -10.73
N ILE A 540 26.63 9.44 -11.83
CA ILE A 540 25.44 9.70 -12.64
C ILE A 540 25.64 8.87 -13.91
N LEU A 541 24.82 7.84 -14.08
CA LEU A 541 24.81 6.99 -15.26
C LEU A 541 23.54 7.28 -16.05
N PHE A 542 23.69 7.61 -17.33
CA PHE A 542 22.56 7.81 -18.23
C PHE A 542 22.24 6.49 -18.92
N ALA A 543 21.02 5.98 -18.73
CA ALA A 543 20.64 4.65 -19.13
C ALA A 543 19.34 4.64 -19.94
N ASP A 544 19.36 3.90 -21.04
CA ASP A 544 18.19 3.55 -21.84
C ASP A 544 17.63 2.21 -21.35
N PHE A 545 16.34 2.20 -20.97
CA PHE A 545 15.63 1.06 -20.41
C PHE A 545 14.67 0.46 -21.43
N TYR A 546 14.80 -0.84 -21.67
CA TYR A 546 14.07 -1.57 -22.70
C TYR A 546 13.18 -2.64 -22.10
N SER A 547 11.96 -2.75 -22.62
CA SER A 547 10.93 -3.72 -22.24
C SER A 547 10.32 -4.32 -23.51
N ASP A 548 10.18 -5.65 -23.56
CA ASP A 548 9.87 -6.44 -24.78
C ASP A 548 10.80 -6.17 -25.99
N GLY A 549 11.92 -5.48 -25.77
CA GLY A 549 12.88 -5.07 -26.79
C GLY A 549 12.62 -3.71 -27.46
N GLU A 550 11.57 -2.99 -27.06
CA GLU A 550 11.36 -1.57 -27.40
C GLU A 550 11.90 -0.66 -26.28
N LEU A 551 12.20 0.61 -26.60
CA LEU A 551 12.65 1.59 -25.60
C LEU A 551 11.44 2.11 -24.81
N ASP A 552 11.43 1.89 -23.49
CA ASP A 552 10.35 2.34 -22.60
C ASP A 552 10.68 3.68 -21.92
N SER A 553 11.93 3.88 -21.48
CA SER A 553 12.38 5.15 -20.91
C SER A 553 13.89 5.38 -21.02
N SER A 554 14.31 6.65 -20.95
CA SER A 554 15.72 7.06 -20.85
C SER A 554 15.87 7.92 -19.59
N GLU A 555 16.59 7.43 -18.57
CA GLU A 555 16.69 8.11 -17.26
C GLU A 555 18.13 8.22 -16.75
N ALA A 556 18.35 9.09 -15.78
CA ALA A 556 19.62 9.23 -15.07
C ALA A 556 19.55 8.50 -13.72
N ILE A 557 20.38 7.47 -13.55
CA ILE A 557 20.46 6.70 -12.30
C ILE A 557 21.65 7.16 -11.46
N PHE A 558 21.48 7.14 -10.14
CA PHE A 558 22.42 7.70 -9.18
C PHE A 558 22.94 6.62 -8.23
N ILE A 559 24.24 6.33 -8.28
CA ILE A 559 24.87 5.32 -7.41
C ILE A 559 25.93 6.02 -6.54
N PRO A 560 25.95 5.84 -5.21
CA PRO A 560 26.94 6.49 -4.36
C PRO A 560 28.38 6.10 -4.74
N ALA A 561 29.22 7.10 -4.99
CA ALA A 561 30.62 6.91 -5.40
C ALA A 561 31.54 6.45 -4.25
N SER A 562 30.98 6.15 -3.08
CA SER A 562 31.69 5.53 -1.97
C SER A 562 30.75 4.68 -1.11
N LEU A 563 31.25 3.51 -0.70
CA LEU A 563 30.52 2.50 0.08
C LEU A 563 30.01 3.02 1.44
N MET A 564 30.53 4.14 1.94
CA MET A 564 30.08 4.79 3.18
C MET A 564 28.71 5.49 3.05
N PHE A 565 28.22 5.68 1.82
CA PHE A 565 26.96 6.32 1.49
C PHE A 565 25.91 5.36 0.91
N LEU A 566 26.22 4.06 0.81
CA LEU A 566 25.23 3.03 0.52
C LEU A 566 24.35 2.80 1.75
N SER A 567 23.03 2.78 1.56
CA SER A 567 22.06 2.25 2.52
C SER A 567 22.35 0.78 2.86
N PRO A 568 21.78 0.24 3.95
CA PRO A 568 21.82 -1.20 4.19
C PRO A 568 21.27 -1.99 2.99
N ILE A 569 22.08 -2.87 2.42
CA ILE A 569 21.60 -3.89 1.47
C ILE A 569 21.16 -5.09 2.30
N VAL A 570 19.88 -5.44 2.19
CA VAL A 570 19.22 -6.51 2.94
C VAL A 570 19.12 -7.76 2.08
N ASP A 571 19.25 -8.90 2.74
CA ASP A 571 19.48 -10.24 2.15
C ASP A 571 18.80 -11.28 3.05
N ILE A 572 17.57 -11.70 2.68
CA ILE A 572 16.80 -12.76 3.36
C ILE A 572 17.37 -14.13 2.97
N LYS A 573 17.63 -14.96 3.99
CA LYS A 573 18.41 -16.20 3.92
C LYS A 573 17.64 -17.44 4.31
N ASN A 574 16.47 -17.25 4.92
CA ASN A 574 15.50 -18.30 5.19
C ASN A 574 14.14 -17.61 5.45
N PRO A 575 13.02 -18.17 4.94
CA PRO A 575 12.98 -19.22 3.91
C PRO A 575 13.58 -18.73 2.58
N ASP A 576 13.72 -19.64 1.62
CA ASP A 576 13.89 -19.25 0.21
C ASP A 576 12.62 -18.52 -0.29
N ASP A 577 12.68 -17.87 -1.45
CA ASP A 577 11.49 -17.31 -2.11
C ASP A 577 10.55 -18.42 -2.65
N GLU A 578 9.29 -18.08 -2.92
CA GLU A 578 8.17 -18.97 -3.24
C GLU A 578 7.90 -20.08 -2.22
N TYR A 579 8.32 -19.92 -0.95
CA TYR A 579 8.27 -20.99 0.05
C TYR A 579 6.84 -21.42 0.40
N ILE A 580 6.53 -22.70 0.21
CA ILE A 580 5.21 -23.29 0.47
C ILE A 580 5.23 -24.17 1.72
N CYS A 581 4.30 -23.96 2.65
CA CYS A 581 4.13 -24.82 3.83
C CYS A 581 2.66 -24.87 4.33
N PRO A 582 2.25 -25.91 5.07
CA PRO A 582 0.91 -25.96 5.67
C PRO A 582 0.68 -24.93 6.78
N ASP A 583 -0.59 -24.63 7.07
CA ASP A 583 -1.01 -23.84 8.23
C ASP A 583 -0.39 -24.33 9.56
N GLY A 584 -0.09 -23.39 10.45
CA GLY A 584 0.58 -23.65 11.73
C GLY A 584 2.06 -24.05 11.64
N THR A 585 2.66 -24.13 10.46
CA THR A 585 4.11 -24.39 10.30
C THR A 585 4.94 -23.29 10.97
N ASN A 586 5.88 -23.67 11.84
CA ASN A 586 6.85 -22.73 12.41
C ASN A 586 7.97 -22.42 11.41
N ILE A 587 7.83 -21.31 10.70
CA ILE A 587 8.82 -20.76 9.77
C ILE A 587 9.89 -20.00 10.56
N GLU A 588 11.15 -20.25 10.25
CA GLU A 588 12.31 -19.52 10.78
C GLU A 588 12.74 -18.46 9.75
N PHE A 589 12.40 -17.20 9.99
CA PHE A 589 12.83 -16.08 9.17
C PHE A 589 14.24 -15.65 9.57
N LYS A 590 15.13 -15.43 8.59
CA LYS A 590 16.52 -15.01 8.78
C LYS A 590 16.95 -13.99 7.74
N ALA A 591 17.57 -12.89 8.16
CA ALA A 591 18.10 -11.87 7.26
C ALA A 591 19.50 -11.41 7.68
N GLY A 592 20.29 -11.01 6.68
CA GLY A 592 21.52 -10.23 6.86
C GLY A 592 21.36 -8.80 6.37
N ALA A 593 22.29 -7.94 6.79
CA ALA A 593 22.46 -6.60 6.24
C ALA A 593 23.95 -6.28 6.08
N ILE A 594 24.32 -5.64 4.97
CA ILE A 594 25.66 -5.14 4.65
C ILE A 594 25.58 -3.68 4.19
N TYR A 595 26.69 -2.95 4.28
CA TYR A 595 26.71 -1.47 4.10
C TYR A 595 25.77 -0.74 5.09
N GLY A 596 25.61 0.58 4.93
CA GLY A 596 25.05 1.43 5.97
C GLY A 596 25.91 1.52 7.24
N SER A 597 25.36 2.14 8.28
CA SER A 597 26.04 2.48 9.54
C SER A 597 25.48 1.68 10.74
N PRO A 598 26.09 0.54 11.16
CA PRO A 598 25.56 -0.26 12.26
C PRO A 598 25.63 0.44 13.64
N PRO A 599 24.79 0.09 14.62
CA PRO A 599 23.89 -1.05 14.67
C PRO A 599 22.68 -0.93 13.72
N TYR A 600 22.12 -2.09 13.36
CA TYR A 600 20.92 -2.21 12.54
C TYR A 600 19.72 -2.61 13.38
N THR A 601 18.54 -2.11 13.03
CA THR A 601 17.24 -2.58 13.54
C THR A 601 16.54 -3.33 12.42
N PHE A 602 16.19 -4.60 12.65
CA PHE A 602 15.48 -5.46 11.68
C PHE A 602 14.01 -5.55 12.07
N GLU A 603 13.11 -5.40 11.11
CA GLU A 603 11.65 -5.42 11.26
C GLU A 603 11.03 -6.29 10.18
N TRP A 604 10.12 -7.18 10.57
CA TRP A 604 9.44 -8.12 9.68
C TRP A 604 7.95 -7.80 9.56
N ILE A 605 7.46 -7.70 8.33
CA ILE A 605 6.07 -7.35 8.01
C ILE A 605 5.56 -8.33 6.94
N SER A 606 4.42 -8.97 7.19
CA SER A 606 3.60 -9.56 6.13
C SER A 606 2.66 -8.49 5.59
N ASP A 607 2.46 -8.49 4.28
CA ASP A 607 1.36 -7.77 3.66
C ASP A 607 -0.03 -8.14 4.24
N ILE A 608 -0.29 -9.42 4.50
CA ILE A 608 -1.57 -9.96 5.00
C ILE A 608 -1.71 -9.79 6.53
N ASP A 609 -0.76 -10.32 7.32
CA ASP A 609 -0.86 -10.31 8.79
C ASP A 609 -0.32 -9.03 9.46
N GLY A 610 0.32 -8.15 8.70
CA GLY A 610 0.97 -6.94 9.21
C GLY A 610 2.28 -7.22 9.94
N PHE A 611 2.53 -6.49 11.03
CA PHE A 611 3.79 -6.56 11.78
C PHE A 611 3.98 -7.94 12.47
N LEU A 612 5.08 -8.62 12.14
CA LEU A 612 5.41 -9.95 12.66
C LEU A 612 6.39 -9.91 13.84
N GLY A 613 7.36 -9.00 13.83
CA GLY A 613 8.36 -8.90 14.90
C GLY A 613 9.65 -8.15 14.52
N PHE A 614 10.55 -8.02 15.49
CA PHE A 614 11.88 -7.44 15.32
C PHE A 614 12.99 -8.48 15.48
N GLY A 615 14.11 -8.28 14.78
CA GLY A 615 15.34 -9.07 14.91
C GLY A 615 15.81 -9.71 13.61
N SER A 616 17.12 -9.97 13.49
CA SER A 616 17.70 -10.63 12.29
C SER A 616 17.32 -12.10 12.15
N GLU A 617 16.78 -12.71 13.20
CA GLU A 617 16.19 -14.05 13.21
C GLU A 617 14.84 -13.97 13.95
N LEU A 618 13.78 -14.53 13.37
CA LEU A 618 12.41 -14.52 13.89
C LEU A 618 11.75 -15.90 13.65
N ASN A 619 10.85 -16.34 14.52
CA ASN A 619 10.11 -17.61 14.34
C ASN A 619 8.61 -17.32 14.41
N ILE A 620 7.88 -17.67 13.36
CA ILE A 620 6.44 -17.42 13.22
C ILE A 620 5.73 -18.73 12.86
N SER A 621 4.66 -19.04 13.57
CA SER A 621 3.75 -20.18 13.32
C SER A 621 2.29 -19.75 13.22
N THR A 622 2.07 -18.48 12.86
CA THR A 622 0.78 -17.78 12.91
C THR A 622 0.57 -16.89 11.69
N LEU A 623 1.11 -17.26 10.52
CA LEU A 623 0.76 -16.61 9.25
C LEU A 623 -0.59 -17.15 8.78
N THR A 624 -1.51 -16.28 8.43
CA THR A 624 -2.91 -16.66 8.14
C THR A 624 -3.09 -17.16 6.70
N PRO A 625 -3.58 -18.41 6.47
CA PRO A 625 -3.86 -18.91 5.13
C PRO A 625 -4.85 -18.02 4.37
N CYS A 626 -4.41 -17.41 3.28
CA CYS A 626 -5.23 -16.45 2.52
C CYS A 626 -5.76 -17.04 1.21
N ILE A 627 -7.06 -16.87 0.96
CA ILE A 627 -7.77 -17.41 -0.20
C ILE A 627 -8.59 -16.30 -0.87
N LYS A 628 -8.19 -15.85 -2.07
CA LYS A 628 -8.99 -14.99 -2.95
C LYS A 628 -9.52 -15.83 -4.11
N ASP A 629 -10.80 -15.66 -4.48
CA ASP A 629 -11.46 -16.35 -5.59
C ASP A 629 -11.31 -17.90 -5.61
N GLY A 630 -11.21 -18.50 -4.41
CA GLY A 630 -11.02 -19.95 -4.24
C GLY A 630 -9.59 -20.47 -4.50
N LYS A 631 -8.61 -19.57 -4.69
CA LYS A 631 -7.18 -19.90 -4.85
C LYS A 631 -6.40 -19.41 -3.63
N THR A 632 -5.47 -20.23 -3.11
CA THR A 632 -4.52 -19.82 -2.07
C THR A 632 -3.49 -18.86 -2.64
N ILE A 633 -3.36 -17.67 -2.06
CA ILE A 633 -2.34 -16.68 -2.45
C ILE A 633 -1.14 -16.70 -1.48
N SER A 634 0.00 -16.17 -1.91
CA SER A 634 1.18 -16.00 -1.05
C SER A 634 1.07 -14.72 -0.21
N HIS A 635 1.68 -14.72 0.97
CA HIS A 635 2.13 -13.51 1.66
C HIS A 635 3.37 -12.95 0.96
N ALA A 636 3.51 -11.63 0.90
CA ALA A 636 4.77 -10.95 0.71
C ALA A 636 5.39 -10.63 2.09
N ILE A 637 6.48 -11.31 2.45
CA ILE A 637 7.16 -11.12 3.72
C ILE A 637 8.35 -10.18 3.51
N THR A 638 8.21 -8.95 4.01
CA THR A 638 9.22 -7.89 3.91
C THR A 638 10.11 -7.89 5.16
N CYS A 639 11.43 -7.92 4.97
CA CYS A 639 12.41 -7.56 5.99
C CYS A 639 12.89 -6.13 5.75
N GLN A 640 12.48 -5.20 6.61
CA GLN A 640 13.00 -3.84 6.65
C GLN A 640 14.21 -3.76 7.60
N VAL A 641 15.26 -3.02 7.21
CA VAL A 641 16.43 -2.79 8.06
C VAL A 641 16.81 -1.32 8.08
N THR A 642 16.79 -0.73 9.27
CA THR A 642 17.19 0.67 9.52
C THR A 642 18.55 0.74 10.19
N ASP A 643 19.45 1.60 9.72
CA ASP A 643 20.78 1.82 10.30
C ASP A 643 20.79 2.92 11.39
N ASN A 644 21.98 3.20 11.96
CA ASN A 644 22.15 4.18 13.04
C ASN A 644 21.95 5.65 12.63
N LYS A 645 21.84 5.93 11.32
CA LYS A 645 21.54 7.25 10.76
C LYS A 645 20.10 7.37 10.27
N GLY A 646 19.34 6.28 10.26
CA GLY A 646 17.99 6.22 9.69
C GLY A 646 17.94 5.79 8.23
N ASN A 647 19.06 5.38 7.60
CA ASN A 647 19.02 4.83 6.25
C ASN A 647 18.29 3.49 6.28
N ILE A 648 17.38 3.27 5.33
CA ILE A 648 16.55 2.05 5.24
C ILE A 648 16.99 1.21 4.04
N GLY A 649 17.10 -0.09 4.27
CA GLY A 649 17.03 -1.13 3.24
C GLY A 649 15.79 -1.99 3.42
N LYS A 650 15.29 -2.58 2.33
CA LYS A 650 14.20 -3.57 2.32
C LYS A 650 14.63 -4.79 1.49
N ASP A 651 14.10 -5.95 1.84
CA ASP A 651 14.15 -7.19 1.04
C ASP A 651 12.86 -7.98 1.25
N ILE A 652 12.50 -8.85 0.30
CA ILE A 652 11.19 -9.53 0.27
C ILE A 652 11.36 -11.00 -0.10
N VAL A 653 10.59 -11.89 0.54
CA VAL A 653 10.34 -13.26 0.06
C VAL A 653 8.84 -13.56 0.10
N THR A 654 8.36 -14.33 -0.86
CA THR A 654 6.97 -14.79 -0.90
C THR A 654 6.80 -16.12 -0.15
N VAL A 655 5.71 -16.23 0.61
CA VAL A 655 5.42 -17.41 1.45
C VAL A 655 3.96 -17.84 1.27
N LYS A 656 3.71 -19.08 0.85
CA LYS A 656 2.36 -19.61 0.62
C LYS A 656 1.96 -20.59 1.72
N ILE A 657 0.99 -20.19 2.54
CA ILE A 657 0.42 -21.03 3.61
C ILE A 657 -0.75 -21.83 3.05
N THR A 658 -0.61 -23.15 2.93
CA THR A 658 -1.64 -24.02 2.36
C THR A 658 -2.55 -24.64 3.41
N THR A 659 -3.81 -24.85 3.02
CA THR A 659 -4.80 -25.65 3.78
C THR A 659 -4.96 -27.06 3.20
N ASP A 660 -3.96 -27.53 2.44
CA ASP A 660 -3.96 -28.85 1.81
C ASP A 660 -3.71 -29.94 2.86
N ASN A 661 -4.75 -30.69 3.20
CA ASN A 661 -4.72 -31.76 4.20
C ASN A 661 -4.63 -33.14 3.51
N ASN A 662 -3.53 -33.85 3.73
CA ASN A 662 -3.27 -35.17 3.16
C ASN A 662 -4.06 -36.25 3.92
N PRO A 663 -4.87 -37.10 3.24
CA PRO A 663 -5.67 -38.10 3.94
C PRO A 663 -4.81 -39.15 4.67
N PRO A 664 -5.26 -39.64 5.84
CA PRO A 664 -4.57 -40.68 6.59
C PRO A 664 -4.22 -41.92 5.77
N THR A 665 -3.09 -42.55 6.09
CA THR A 665 -2.70 -43.83 5.49
C THR A 665 -3.77 -44.90 5.73
N ASN A 666 -4.03 -45.73 4.71
CA ASN A 666 -5.02 -46.81 4.77
C ASN A 666 -4.77 -47.71 6.01
N PRO A 667 -5.77 -47.90 6.91
CA PRO A 667 -5.58 -48.66 8.15
C PRO A 667 -5.07 -50.08 7.93
N ASP A 668 -3.95 -50.42 8.58
CA ASP A 668 -3.54 -51.81 8.75
C ASP A 668 -4.37 -52.43 9.89
N ILE A 669 -4.90 -53.63 9.64
CA ILE A 669 -5.83 -54.33 10.54
C ILE A 669 -5.24 -55.71 10.79
N THR A 670 -4.68 -55.90 12.00
CA THR A 670 -4.00 -57.14 12.38
C THR A 670 -4.84 -57.94 13.37
N GLY A 671 -5.02 -59.23 13.11
CA GLY A 671 -5.77 -60.12 13.99
C GLY A 671 -5.99 -61.52 13.43
N PRO A 672 -6.71 -62.40 14.14
CA PRO A 672 -6.94 -63.76 13.70
C PRO A 672 -7.70 -63.85 12.37
N VAL A 673 -7.25 -64.73 11.47
CA VAL A 673 -7.94 -65.05 10.19
C VAL A 673 -8.92 -66.24 10.33
N LYS A 674 -9.01 -66.82 11.53
CA LYS A 674 -9.98 -67.85 11.91
C LYS A 674 -10.46 -67.57 13.33
N GLY A 675 -11.72 -67.83 13.60
CA GLY A 675 -12.35 -67.61 14.91
C GLY A 675 -13.27 -68.75 15.32
N THR A 676 -13.74 -68.71 16.56
CA THR A 676 -14.84 -69.54 17.06
C THR A 676 -16.13 -68.73 17.07
N THR A 677 -17.26 -69.37 16.79
CA THR A 677 -18.60 -68.78 16.99
C THR A 677 -18.78 -68.36 18.46
N GLU A 678 -19.40 -67.21 18.69
CA GLU A 678 -19.66 -66.61 20.02
C GLU A 678 -18.41 -66.28 20.88
N GLU A 679 -17.19 -66.42 20.35
CA GLU A 679 -15.94 -66.00 21.03
C GLU A 679 -15.62 -64.53 20.70
N LEU A 680 -15.18 -63.75 21.71
CA LEU A 680 -14.73 -62.37 21.52
C LEU A 680 -13.29 -62.34 20.99
N ILE A 681 -13.13 -61.89 19.75
CA ILE A 681 -11.87 -61.87 19.01
C ILE A 681 -11.38 -60.43 18.93
N THR A 682 -10.10 -60.23 19.23
CA THR A 682 -9.44 -58.90 19.22
C THR A 682 -8.76 -58.66 17.88
N PHE A 683 -8.88 -57.43 17.37
CA PHE A 683 -8.17 -56.94 16.19
C PHE A 683 -7.52 -55.60 16.54
N THR A 684 -6.27 -55.43 16.12
CA THR A 684 -5.49 -54.22 16.33
C THR A 684 -5.44 -53.43 15.04
N ILE A 685 -5.94 -52.19 15.08
CA ILE A 685 -5.99 -51.26 13.96
C ILE A 685 -4.89 -50.22 14.15
N VAL A 686 -4.16 -49.84 13.09
CA VAL A 686 -3.25 -48.70 13.09
C VAL A 686 -3.28 -47.96 11.75
N SER A 687 -3.26 -46.64 11.81
CA SER A 687 -3.05 -45.70 10.71
C SER A 687 -2.15 -44.57 11.23
N SER A 688 -1.44 -43.92 10.31
CA SER A 688 -0.75 -42.65 10.55
C SER A 688 -1.20 -41.62 9.53
N ASP A 689 -1.48 -40.43 10.02
CA ASP A 689 -1.67 -39.24 9.23
C ASP A 689 -0.33 -38.65 8.77
N PRO A 690 -0.18 -38.17 7.50
CA PRO A 690 1.05 -37.59 6.99
C PRO A 690 1.42 -36.23 7.61
N ASP A 691 0.42 -35.39 7.88
CA ASP A 691 0.60 -34.02 8.39
C ASP A 691 0.71 -34.00 9.93
N GLY A 692 0.36 -35.13 10.56
CA GLY A 692 0.56 -35.41 12.00
C GLY A 692 -0.73 -35.42 12.81
N ASP A 693 -1.87 -35.38 12.12
CA ASP A 693 -3.17 -34.98 12.63
C ASP A 693 -3.85 -36.03 13.56
N ASP A 694 -4.91 -35.64 14.27
CA ASP A 694 -5.63 -36.53 15.20
C ASP A 694 -6.71 -37.37 14.49
N ILE A 695 -6.42 -38.65 14.32
CA ILE A 695 -7.22 -39.60 13.54
C ILE A 695 -8.35 -40.27 14.32
N SER A 696 -9.48 -40.42 13.67
CA SER A 696 -10.63 -41.23 14.08
C SER A 696 -10.84 -42.37 13.08
N TYR A 697 -11.34 -43.50 13.54
CA TYR A 697 -11.56 -44.69 12.71
C TYR A 697 -13.05 -44.98 12.54
N TYR A 698 -13.49 -45.10 11.29
CA TYR A 698 -14.82 -45.60 10.93
C TYR A 698 -14.73 -47.10 10.64
N VAL A 699 -15.30 -47.90 11.54
CA VAL A 699 -15.26 -49.36 11.49
C VAL A 699 -16.60 -49.88 10.96
N ASN A 700 -16.55 -50.77 9.97
CA ASN A 700 -17.71 -51.43 9.38
C ASN A 700 -17.48 -52.96 9.39
N ILE A 701 -18.24 -53.69 10.23
CA ILE A 701 -18.15 -55.15 10.37
C ILE A 701 -19.31 -55.77 9.61
N ILE A 702 -19.02 -56.37 8.45
CA ILE A 702 -20.02 -56.96 7.55
C ILE A 702 -20.31 -58.39 8.01
N GLU A 703 -21.59 -58.69 8.23
CA GLU A 703 -22.11 -60.05 8.36
C GLU A 703 -23.04 -60.38 7.18
N ASP A 704 -22.78 -61.49 6.50
CA ASP A 704 -23.64 -62.13 5.48
C ASP A 704 -24.30 -61.16 4.45
N GLU A 705 -23.43 -60.49 3.66
CA GLU A 705 -23.67 -59.74 2.41
C GLU A 705 -24.56 -58.47 2.41
N ASP A 706 -25.59 -58.32 3.27
CA ASP A 706 -26.60 -57.23 3.12
C ASP A 706 -26.61 -56.11 4.18
N GLN A 707 -25.97 -56.24 5.36
CA GLN A 707 -25.66 -55.09 6.23
C GLN A 707 -24.63 -55.40 7.33
N GLY A 708 -23.83 -54.40 7.70
CA GLY A 708 -22.81 -54.48 8.74
C GLY A 708 -23.01 -53.50 9.90
N ILE A 709 -22.37 -53.76 11.04
CA ILE A 709 -22.33 -52.83 12.18
C ILE A 709 -21.30 -51.74 11.90
N GLN A 710 -21.72 -50.49 12.07
CA GLN A 710 -20.94 -49.28 11.75
C GLN A 710 -20.75 -48.44 13.02
N GLU A 711 -19.50 -48.13 13.37
CA GLU A 711 -19.17 -47.36 14.58
C GLU A 711 -17.95 -46.44 14.33
N MET A 712 -17.97 -45.26 14.97
CA MET A 712 -16.89 -44.28 14.95
C MET A 712 -16.12 -44.32 16.26
N PHE A 713 -14.79 -44.44 16.19
CA PHE A 713 -13.91 -44.45 17.35
C PHE A 713 -12.81 -43.40 17.20
N GLY A 714 -12.74 -42.42 18.10
CA GLY A 714 -11.71 -41.37 18.05
C GLY A 714 -12.01 -40.15 18.93
N PRO A 715 -11.14 -39.12 18.89
CA PRO A 715 -9.88 -39.08 18.14
C PRO A 715 -8.71 -39.77 18.88
N PHE A 716 -7.64 -40.08 18.13
CA PHE A 716 -6.37 -40.62 18.61
C PHE A 716 -5.19 -39.94 17.89
N LYS A 717 -4.05 -39.80 18.58
CA LYS A 717 -2.81 -39.30 17.95
C LYS A 717 -2.38 -40.20 16.77
N SER A 718 -1.94 -39.58 15.68
CA SER A 718 -1.36 -40.26 14.51
C SER A 718 -0.39 -41.38 14.91
N GLY A 719 -0.50 -42.54 14.26
CA GLY A 719 0.34 -43.71 14.51
C GLY A 719 0.05 -44.47 15.82
N LYS A 720 -1.01 -44.12 16.57
CA LYS A 720 -1.45 -44.92 17.73
C LYS A 720 -2.37 -46.06 17.30
N SER A 721 -2.11 -47.24 17.85
CA SER A 721 -2.92 -48.44 17.63
C SER A 721 -4.13 -48.50 18.56
N MET A 722 -5.22 -49.03 18.02
CA MET A 722 -6.50 -49.30 18.70
C MET A 722 -6.73 -50.81 18.78
N GLU A 723 -7.37 -51.29 19.85
CA GLU A 723 -7.99 -52.63 19.87
C GLU A 723 -9.51 -52.51 19.71
N ILE A 724 -10.09 -53.22 18.73
CA ILE A 724 -11.54 -53.53 18.68
C ILE A 724 -11.76 -55.01 19.03
N LYS A 725 -12.94 -55.34 19.58
CA LYS A 725 -13.27 -56.71 20.02
C LYS A 725 -14.68 -57.08 19.57
N TYR A 726 -14.80 -58.17 18.82
CA TYR A 726 -16.07 -58.58 18.21
C TYR A 726 -16.24 -60.10 18.19
N SER A 727 -17.50 -60.56 18.18
CA SER A 727 -17.87 -61.98 18.22
C SER A 727 -18.99 -62.29 17.24
N TRP A 728 -18.75 -63.22 16.32
CA TRP A 728 -19.72 -63.60 15.29
C TRP A 728 -20.60 -64.78 15.70
N VAL A 729 -21.89 -64.68 15.40
CA VAL A 729 -22.82 -65.83 15.41
C VAL A 729 -22.84 -66.51 14.05
N ASN A 730 -22.75 -65.74 12.96
CA ASN A 730 -22.90 -66.26 11.59
C ASN A 730 -21.64 -66.94 11.04
N HIS A 731 -21.79 -68.18 10.56
CA HIS A 731 -20.70 -69.00 10.05
C HIS A 731 -20.42 -68.77 8.55
N GLY A 732 -19.33 -68.05 8.24
CA GLY A 732 -18.91 -67.79 6.87
C GLY A 732 -17.49 -67.21 6.78
N LYS A 733 -17.24 -66.48 5.70
CA LYS A 733 -16.20 -65.44 5.66
C LYS A 733 -16.87 -64.15 6.11
N GLN A 734 -16.33 -63.50 7.14
CA GLN A 734 -16.80 -62.20 7.59
C GLN A 734 -15.67 -61.18 7.41
N PHE A 735 -16.04 -59.91 7.23
CA PHE A 735 -15.09 -58.86 6.87
C PHE A 735 -15.18 -57.70 7.86
N ILE A 736 -14.01 -57.24 8.33
CA ILE A 736 -13.86 -55.96 9.02
C ILE A 736 -13.27 -55.00 7.98
N MET A 737 -13.98 -53.92 7.68
CA MET A 737 -13.48 -52.82 6.88
C MET A 737 -13.28 -51.61 7.79
N VAL A 738 -12.16 -50.90 7.65
CA VAL A 738 -11.88 -49.67 8.41
C VAL A 738 -11.30 -48.59 7.50
N LYS A 739 -11.79 -47.36 7.62
CA LYS A 739 -11.12 -46.15 7.10
C LYS A 739 -10.75 -45.22 8.25
N ALA A 740 -9.64 -44.51 8.13
CA ALA A 740 -9.25 -43.44 9.03
C ALA A 740 -9.72 -42.08 8.47
N ILE A 741 -9.99 -41.14 9.37
CA ILE A 741 -10.48 -39.78 9.10
C ILE A 741 -9.75 -38.84 10.05
N ASP A 742 -9.15 -37.77 9.56
CA ASP A 742 -8.38 -36.80 10.35
C ASP A 742 -9.25 -35.69 11.02
N SER A 743 -8.60 -34.68 11.61
CA SER A 743 -9.28 -33.53 12.24
C SER A 743 -9.97 -32.64 11.21
N ASN A 744 -9.42 -32.56 10.00
CA ASN A 744 -9.84 -31.68 8.90
C ASN A 744 -10.83 -32.33 7.91
N LYS A 745 -11.16 -33.61 8.13
CA LYS A 745 -12.16 -34.44 7.45
C LYS A 745 -11.74 -35.10 6.13
N ALA A 746 -10.45 -35.22 5.79
CA ALA A 746 -10.08 -36.12 4.70
C ALA A 746 -10.12 -37.59 5.16
N GLU A 747 -10.27 -38.52 4.20
CA GLU A 747 -10.53 -39.93 4.47
C GLU A 747 -9.54 -40.85 3.77
N SER A 748 -9.07 -41.88 4.49
CA SER A 748 -8.26 -42.96 3.90
C SER A 748 -9.10 -43.84 2.96
N ASN A 749 -8.44 -44.64 2.12
CA ASN A 749 -9.12 -45.80 1.54
C ASN A 749 -9.39 -46.85 2.64
N TRP A 750 -10.32 -47.75 2.37
CA TRP A 750 -10.67 -48.84 3.27
C TRP A 750 -9.53 -49.88 3.40
N GLY A 751 -8.97 -50.00 4.61
CA GLY A 751 -8.32 -51.23 5.05
C GLY A 751 -9.37 -52.35 5.19
N THR A 752 -8.98 -53.62 4.97
CA THR A 752 -9.92 -54.76 5.08
C THR A 752 -9.24 -56.02 5.60
N HIS A 753 -9.81 -56.63 6.64
CA HIS A 753 -9.38 -57.92 7.19
C HIS A 753 -10.49 -58.97 7.07
N MET A 754 -10.14 -60.19 6.67
CA MET A 754 -11.08 -61.31 6.49
C MET A 754 -10.86 -62.38 7.54
N ILE A 755 -11.91 -62.71 8.30
CA ILE A 755 -11.93 -63.84 9.23
C ILE A 755 -12.86 -64.96 8.73
N THR A 756 -12.49 -66.22 8.98
CA THR A 756 -13.34 -67.39 8.69
C THR A 756 -13.89 -68.01 9.97
N ILE A 757 -15.21 -68.06 10.10
CA ILE A 757 -15.92 -68.69 11.22
C ILE A 757 -16.44 -70.07 10.75
N PRO A 758 -15.91 -71.20 11.27
CA PRO A 758 -16.19 -72.52 10.74
C PRO A 758 -17.60 -73.01 11.12
N ARG A 759 -18.30 -73.65 10.16
CA ARG A 759 -19.56 -74.38 10.42
C ARG A 759 -19.27 -75.68 11.17
N PHE A 760 -19.71 -75.80 12.41
CA PHE A 760 -19.66 -77.07 13.14
C PHE A 760 -20.60 -78.10 12.50
N LYS A 761 -20.05 -79.16 11.90
CA LYS A 761 -20.83 -80.36 11.54
C LYS A 761 -21.02 -81.24 12.77
N THR A 762 -22.24 -81.28 13.29
CA THR A 762 -22.63 -82.17 14.39
C THR A 762 -22.66 -83.64 13.92
N THR A 763 -21.50 -84.29 13.95
CA THR A 763 -21.36 -85.71 13.58
C THR A 763 -21.88 -86.61 14.70
N LEU A 764 -23.21 -86.76 14.80
CA LEU A 764 -23.82 -87.81 15.63
C LEU A 764 -23.39 -89.19 15.11
N SER A 765 -22.84 -90.03 15.99
CA SER A 765 -22.36 -91.35 15.61
C SER A 765 -23.52 -92.32 15.35
N SER A 766 -23.49 -92.98 14.19
CA SER A 766 -24.57 -93.87 13.70
C SER A 766 -24.60 -95.25 14.38
N GLN A 767 -24.34 -95.32 15.69
CA GLN A 767 -24.24 -96.58 16.45
C GLN A 767 -25.44 -96.88 17.38
N PHE A 768 -26.42 -95.98 17.50
CA PHE A 768 -27.58 -96.14 18.40
C PHE A 768 -28.97 -96.21 17.73
N TYR A 769 -29.05 -96.14 16.39
CA TYR A 769 -30.33 -96.22 15.67
C TYR A 769 -31.06 -97.58 15.73
N TRP A 770 -30.44 -98.62 16.31
CA TRP A 770 -31.05 -99.94 16.52
C TRP A 770 -31.81 -100.06 17.86
N LEU A 771 -31.73 -99.06 18.74
CA LEU A 771 -32.35 -99.12 20.07
C LEU A 771 -33.82 -98.66 20.10
N LEU A 772 -34.37 -98.19 18.98
CA LEU A 772 -35.71 -97.61 18.88
C LEU A 772 -36.80 -98.59 18.38
N ASP A 773 -36.43 -99.78 17.90
CA ASP A 773 -37.37 -100.82 17.45
C ASP A 773 -37.87 -101.74 18.59
N LEU A 774 -37.47 -101.48 19.84
CA LEU A 774 -37.92 -102.23 21.02
C LEU A 774 -39.01 -101.45 21.78
N PHE A 775 -40.16 -102.12 21.97
CA PHE A 775 -41.36 -101.70 22.73
C PHE A 775 -42.37 -100.73 22.07
N PRO A 776 -43.03 -101.13 20.96
CA PRO A 776 -44.26 -100.49 20.51
C PRO A 776 -45.47 -100.85 21.42
N ILE A 777 -45.56 -100.29 22.64
CA ILE A 777 -46.71 -100.56 23.53
C ILE A 777 -47.20 -99.43 24.46
N PHE A 778 -46.49 -98.30 24.58
CA PHE A 778 -46.84 -97.22 25.53
C PHE A 778 -47.45 -95.93 24.93
N GLN A 779 -48.14 -96.02 23.78
CA GLN A 779 -49.19 -95.03 23.47
C GLN A 779 -50.46 -95.27 24.31
N ARG A 780 -50.35 -95.06 25.63
CA ARG A 780 -51.48 -94.83 26.57
C ARG A 780 -50.95 -94.58 27.99
N PHE A 781 -50.60 -93.33 28.30
CA PHE A 781 -50.79 -92.62 29.57
C PHE A 781 -50.19 -91.21 29.40
N PHE A 782 -50.96 -90.17 29.79
CA PHE A 782 -50.69 -88.72 29.91
C PHE A 782 -49.24 -88.21 29.71
N GLY A 783 -48.96 -87.07 29.06
CA GLY A 783 -49.87 -86.01 28.59
C GLY A 783 -50.22 -84.98 29.66
N ILE A 784 -49.27 -84.12 30.06
CA ILE A 784 -49.42 -82.92 30.91
C ILE A 784 -48.08 -82.13 30.90
N PHE A 785 -48.12 -80.82 30.58
CA PHE A 785 -47.18 -79.73 30.95
C PHE A 785 -45.65 -79.90 30.67
N ILE A 786 -44.87 -78.91 30.22
CA ILE A 786 -45.09 -77.48 29.90
C ILE A 786 -44.80 -77.25 28.41
#